data_AF-G2JAL3-F1
#
_entry.id   AF-G2JAL3-F1
#
_cell.length_a   1.000
_cell.length_b   1.000
_cell.length_c   1.000
_cell.angle_alpha   90.00
_cell.angle_beta   90.00
_cell.angle_gamma   90.00
#
_symmetry.space_group_name_H-M   'P 1'
#
loop_
_entity.id
_entity.type
_entity.pdbx_description
1 polymer ?
#
loop_
_entity_poly.entity_id
_entity_poly.type
_entity_poly.pdbx_seq_one_letter_code
_entity_poly.pdbx_strand_id
1 'polypeptide(L)'
;MPACPAVLISAPASGQGKTTMTAALARYHQRQGRRVRVFKTGPDFLDPMILARASGAPVYSLDLWMVGEAECRRLLADAARNADLILIEAMMGLFDGKPSSADLAARFGVPVIVVISAQAMAQTFGAIALGLAHFSPRVALFGVLANRVNSDRHAQMLKDALPAGLRWLGHLSGADNIELPNCHLGLRLANKISDLDRRLNRASEAIARTGLIHLPPPVTFAASERPSYPRLLNGVRIAIARDDAFSFIYPANVDLLRALGAQIRFFSPLANEALPDGADALYLPGGYPEWHAEPLAQHTHCAASIRAHAALGKPIFAECGGMLYLLERLTDGEGITTPMLGLMPGHAVMQTKPASLAMQQLDSIDGTITGHTFHYSRMTTTLTPWLTARHPLSGAQGEPLFRHGAIIATYLHLYWPSNPIFTARLLRGHLSDRVGICTVFPSDSGEPTTSREWNPMQAKMRFDDAEIAAVYRAIFERRDMRHFKPGNVEAETLKRLLRAAHHAPSVGFMQPWRIIHITDPALRVALHDVVERERRATAAALGERGDEFMRLKVEGILECGELLVAAMMDGRDKHVFGRRTLPEMDLASIACAIQNIWLAARAEGLGMGWVSLFDVDEVRRLLQMPEGAKPVAMLCLGHVEAFYERPMLEAQGWASRVPLERCVFENVWRSD
;
A
#
# COMPACT_ATOMS: atom_id res chain seq x y z
N MET A 1 0.27 21.33 18.78
CA MET A 1 1.05 20.68 17.71
C MET A 1 2.53 20.94 17.98
N PRO A 2 3.42 19.93 17.92
CA PRO A 2 4.85 20.15 18.14
C PRO A 2 5.44 21.07 17.05
N ALA A 3 6.31 21.99 17.46
CA ALA A 3 7.00 22.91 16.58
C ALA A 3 8.52 22.81 16.81
N CYS A 4 9.30 22.81 15.73
CA CYS A 4 10.75 22.70 15.78
C CYS A 4 11.35 23.43 14.58
N PRO A 5 12.50 24.12 14.71
CA PRO A 5 13.29 24.56 13.57
C PRO A 5 13.46 23.41 12.57
N ALA A 6 13.04 23.62 11.33
CA ALA A 6 13.11 22.61 10.28
C ALA A 6 13.47 23.23 8.94
N VAL A 7 14.30 22.54 8.15
CA VAL A 7 14.65 22.97 6.80
C VAL A 7 14.95 21.78 5.90
N LEU A 8 14.57 21.89 4.64
CA LEU A 8 14.92 20.93 3.61
C LEU A 8 16.11 21.44 2.80
N ILE A 9 17.17 20.65 2.68
CA ILE A 9 18.38 20.96 1.93
C ILE A 9 18.28 20.27 0.57
N SER A 10 18.21 21.08 -0.48
CA SER A 10 18.07 20.64 -1.86
C SER A 10 19.12 21.26 -2.79
N ALA A 11 19.00 20.99 -4.09
CA ALA A 11 19.89 21.48 -5.12
C ALA A 11 19.20 21.48 -6.49
N PRO A 12 19.79 22.11 -7.52
CA PRO A 12 19.28 22.02 -8.90
C PRO A 12 19.35 20.60 -9.49
N ALA A 13 20.31 19.77 -9.03
CA ALA A 13 20.55 18.42 -9.50
C ALA A 13 21.34 17.57 -8.49
N SER A 14 21.59 16.31 -8.82
CA SER A 14 22.59 15.47 -8.12
C SER A 14 24.02 16.01 -8.26
N GLY A 15 24.92 15.62 -7.36
CA GLY A 15 26.34 16.01 -7.40
C GLY A 15 26.66 17.45 -6.95
N GLN A 16 25.67 18.22 -6.51
CA GLN A 16 25.83 19.62 -6.08
C GLN A 16 26.39 19.77 -4.64
N GLY A 17 26.50 18.67 -3.89
CA GLY A 17 27.05 18.64 -2.52
C GLY A 17 26.02 18.63 -1.39
N LYS A 18 24.74 18.33 -1.68
CA LYS A 18 23.65 18.26 -0.67
C LYS A 18 24.06 17.46 0.57
N THR A 19 24.50 16.22 0.39
CA THR A 19 24.84 15.31 1.49
C THR A 19 25.98 15.81 2.36
N THR A 20 27.01 16.38 1.74
CA THR A 20 28.09 17.05 2.47
C THR A 20 27.55 18.22 3.29
N MET A 21 26.65 19.05 2.74
CA MET A 21 26.09 20.20 3.44
C MET A 21 25.18 19.79 4.59
N THR A 22 24.27 18.83 4.37
CA THR A 22 23.40 18.30 5.42
C THR A 22 24.23 17.68 6.55
N ALA A 23 25.21 16.85 6.22
CA ALA A 23 26.07 16.20 7.21
C ALA A 23 26.90 17.22 8.01
N ALA A 24 27.47 18.21 7.33
CA ALA A 24 28.25 19.27 7.97
C ALA A 24 27.41 20.11 8.92
N LEU A 25 26.18 20.46 8.53
CA LEU A 25 25.25 21.24 9.36
C LEU A 25 24.76 20.41 10.55
N ALA A 26 24.47 19.13 10.34
CA ALA A 26 24.12 18.20 11.41
C ALA A 26 25.26 18.07 12.43
N ARG A 27 26.49 17.85 11.96
CA ARG A 27 27.68 17.75 12.82
C ARG A 27 27.94 19.06 13.56
N TYR A 28 27.78 20.21 12.91
CA TYR A 28 27.94 21.52 13.56
C TYR A 28 27.00 21.68 14.74
N HIS A 29 25.69 21.49 14.54
CA HIS A 29 24.72 21.64 15.61
C HIS A 29 24.82 20.56 16.69
N GLN A 30 25.19 19.33 16.31
CA GLN A 30 25.47 18.27 17.28
C GLN A 30 26.66 18.62 18.18
N ARG A 31 27.74 19.22 17.65
CA ARG A 31 28.87 19.73 18.44
C ARG A 31 28.50 20.89 19.36
N GLN A 32 27.44 21.64 19.03
CA GLN A 32 26.85 22.66 19.90
C GLN A 32 25.89 22.10 20.96
N GLY A 33 25.81 20.77 21.11
CA GLY A 33 24.97 20.11 22.10
C GLY A 33 23.49 20.00 21.73
N ARG A 34 23.10 20.32 20.48
CA ARG A 34 21.71 20.22 20.01
C ARG A 34 21.37 18.80 19.58
N ARG A 35 20.13 18.39 19.83
CA ARG A 35 19.53 17.16 19.32
C ARG A 35 19.09 17.38 17.88
N VAL A 36 19.89 16.90 16.93
CA VAL A 36 19.58 16.99 15.50
C VAL A 36 18.90 15.70 15.05
N ARG A 37 17.77 15.83 14.33
CA ARG A 37 17.14 14.73 13.59
C ARG A 37 17.25 14.98 12.11
N VAL A 38 17.74 13.99 11.37
CA VAL A 38 17.91 14.07 9.93
C VAL A 38 16.98 13.06 9.27
N PHE A 39 16.34 13.48 8.18
CA PHE A 39 15.56 12.64 7.30
C PHE A 39 16.13 12.70 5.89
N LYS A 40 15.95 11.64 5.11
CA LYS A 40 16.29 11.60 3.70
C LYS A 40 15.03 11.44 2.88
N THR A 41 14.81 12.26 1.87
CA THR A 41 13.67 12.05 0.98
C THR A 41 13.93 10.85 0.06
N GLY A 42 12.91 10.04 -0.22
CA GLY A 42 13.02 8.89 -1.11
C GLY A 42 13.73 7.68 -0.49
N PRO A 43 13.86 6.57 -1.26
CA PRO A 43 14.61 5.40 -0.83
C PRO A 43 16.12 5.63 -0.99
N ASP A 44 16.88 5.48 0.09
CA ASP A 44 18.34 5.54 0.10
C ASP A 44 18.86 4.80 1.33
N PHE A 45 20.07 4.27 1.25
CA PHE A 45 20.78 3.64 2.36
C PHE A 45 22.14 4.29 2.63
N LEU A 46 22.79 4.87 1.61
CA LEU A 46 24.17 5.33 1.71
C LEU A 46 24.26 6.71 2.34
N ASP A 47 23.50 7.67 1.81
CA ASP A 47 23.43 9.02 2.39
C ASP A 47 22.97 8.97 3.86
N PRO A 48 21.89 8.23 4.21
CA PRO A 48 21.47 8.04 5.61
C PRO A 48 22.56 7.56 6.56
N MET A 49 23.49 6.69 6.14
CA MET A 49 24.57 6.22 7.02
C MET A 49 25.54 7.34 7.38
N ILE A 50 25.91 8.18 6.42
CA ILE A 50 26.80 9.32 6.67
C ILE A 50 26.09 10.37 7.51
N LEU A 51 24.83 10.66 7.20
CA LEU A 51 24.00 11.59 7.95
C LEU A 51 23.75 11.11 9.38
N ALA A 52 23.63 9.81 9.59
CA ALA A 52 23.51 9.21 10.92
C ALA A 52 24.80 9.38 11.73
N ARG A 53 25.97 9.16 11.10
CA ARG A 53 27.28 9.41 11.74
C ARG A 53 27.45 10.88 12.14
N ALA A 54 26.97 11.80 11.29
CA ALA A 54 27.07 13.24 11.50
C ALA A 54 26.13 13.77 12.60
N SER A 55 24.88 13.33 12.59
CA SER A 55 23.85 13.74 13.57
C SER A 55 23.93 12.98 14.89
N GLY A 56 24.55 11.79 14.90
CA GLY A 56 24.53 10.88 16.05
C GLY A 56 23.18 10.19 16.26
N ALA A 57 22.32 10.17 15.25
CA ALA A 57 20.95 9.67 15.31
C ALA A 57 20.62 8.83 14.07
N PRO A 58 19.71 7.84 14.16
CA PRO A 58 19.18 7.17 12.97
C PRO A 58 18.53 8.16 12.00
N VAL A 59 18.68 7.89 10.70
CA VAL A 59 18.10 8.68 9.62
C VAL A 59 17.02 7.86 8.94
N TYR A 60 15.81 8.41 8.89
CA TYR A 60 14.64 7.77 8.32
C TYR A 60 14.34 8.33 6.93
N SER A 61 13.78 7.49 6.06
CA SER A 61 13.25 7.93 4.79
C SER A 61 11.94 8.70 4.97
N LEU A 62 11.74 9.74 4.16
CA LEU A 62 10.45 10.38 3.95
C LEU A 62 10.12 10.31 2.46
N ASP A 63 9.06 9.60 2.13
CA ASP A 63 8.59 9.46 0.75
C ASP A 63 7.06 9.46 0.76
N LEU A 64 6.43 10.35 0.00
CA LEU A 64 4.98 10.51 0.03
C LEU A 64 4.22 9.30 -0.53
N TRP A 65 4.91 8.38 -1.24
CA TRP A 65 4.34 7.15 -1.78
C TRP A 65 4.76 5.89 -1.00
N MET A 66 6.07 5.63 -0.86
CA MET A 66 6.58 4.41 -0.20
C MET A 66 6.34 4.44 1.30
N VAL A 67 6.69 5.54 1.96
CA VAL A 67 6.44 5.72 3.40
C VAL A 67 4.98 6.12 3.62
N GLY A 68 4.43 6.92 2.69
CA GLY A 68 3.08 7.45 2.78
C GLY A 68 3.05 8.75 3.56
N GLU A 69 2.12 9.63 3.19
CA GLU A 69 2.03 10.96 3.75
C GLU A 69 1.74 10.96 5.27
N ALA A 70 0.81 10.11 5.72
CA ALA A 70 0.42 10.03 7.13
C ALA A 70 1.61 9.64 8.02
N GLU A 71 2.39 8.67 7.56
CA GLU A 71 3.57 8.22 8.28
C GLU A 71 4.70 9.26 8.23
N CYS A 72 4.92 9.92 7.09
CA CYS A 72 5.84 11.07 7.01
C CYS A 72 5.48 12.17 8.02
N ARG A 73 4.20 12.52 8.10
CA ARG A 73 3.67 13.50 9.06
C ARG A 73 3.95 13.08 10.50
N ARG A 74 3.72 11.80 10.81
CA ARG A 74 3.98 11.23 12.13
C ARG A 74 5.47 11.29 12.49
N LEU A 75 6.34 10.85 11.59
CA LEU A 75 7.80 10.88 11.80
C LEU A 75 8.31 12.29 12.09
N LEU A 76 7.84 13.29 11.32
CA LEU A 76 8.18 14.70 11.53
C LEU A 76 7.64 15.24 12.86
N ALA A 77 6.39 14.92 13.20
CA ALA A 77 5.80 15.32 14.48
C ALA A 77 6.51 14.68 15.68
N ASP A 78 6.91 13.42 15.57
CA ASP A 78 7.69 12.69 16.59
C ASP A 78 9.08 13.30 16.79
N ALA A 79 9.75 13.66 15.70
CA ALA A 79 11.02 14.37 15.74
C ALA A 79 10.86 15.76 16.38
N ALA A 80 9.83 16.52 16.00
CA ALA A 80 9.60 17.87 16.49
C ALA A 80 9.30 17.93 18.01
N ARG A 81 8.90 16.82 18.63
CA ARG A 81 8.74 16.75 20.10
C ARG A 81 10.06 16.64 20.85
N ASN A 82 11.11 16.14 20.21
CA ASN A 82 12.33 15.68 20.89
C ASN A 82 13.63 16.25 20.30
N ALA A 83 13.55 16.96 19.18
CA ALA A 83 14.68 17.54 18.48
C ALA A 83 14.73 19.06 18.69
N ASP A 84 15.91 19.62 18.60
CA ASP A 84 16.13 21.08 18.58
C ASP A 84 16.29 21.58 17.13
N LEU A 85 16.54 20.67 16.18
CA LEU A 85 16.63 20.94 14.75
C LEU A 85 16.26 19.69 13.94
N ILE A 86 15.42 19.88 12.92
CA ILE A 86 15.10 18.88 11.89
C ILE A 86 15.77 19.30 10.58
N LEU A 87 16.55 18.40 10.00
CA LEU A 87 17.10 18.55 8.66
C LEU A 87 16.48 17.50 7.75
N ILE A 88 16.04 17.90 6.56
CA ILE A 88 15.54 16.97 5.54
C ILE A 88 16.44 17.10 4.32
N GLU A 89 17.10 16.03 3.93
CA GLU A 89 17.91 16.02 2.72
C GLU A 89 17.09 15.58 1.51
N ALA A 90 17.12 16.38 0.45
CA ALA A 90 16.48 16.06 -0.82
C ALA A 90 17.23 14.96 -1.60
N MET A 91 16.46 14.19 -2.37
CA MET A 91 16.92 13.30 -3.43
C MET A 91 16.90 14.07 -4.76
N MET A 92 17.84 13.76 -5.66
CA MET A 92 17.92 14.38 -6.99
C MET A 92 17.89 15.93 -6.94
N GLY A 93 17.35 16.61 -7.95
CA GLY A 93 17.03 18.04 -7.90
C GLY A 93 15.72 18.32 -7.15
N LEU A 94 15.53 19.57 -6.74
CA LEU A 94 14.37 20.00 -5.93
C LEU A 94 13.01 19.60 -6.53
N PHE A 95 12.86 19.71 -7.85
CA PHE A 95 11.62 19.44 -8.57
C PHE A 95 11.64 18.12 -9.34
N ASP A 96 12.65 17.28 -9.16
CA ASP A 96 12.78 16.03 -9.88
C ASP A 96 11.95 14.92 -9.22
N GLY A 97 11.29 14.09 -10.04
CA GLY A 97 10.45 12.99 -9.59
C GLY A 97 8.99 13.39 -9.38
N LYS A 98 8.14 12.37 -9.15
CA LYS A 98 6.72 12.56 -8.84
C LYS A 98 6.26 11.47 -7.87
N PRO A 99 6.03 11.79 -6.59
CA PRO A 99 6.25 13.10 -5.95
C PRO A 99 7.73 13.49 -5.85
N SER A 100 8.01 14.79 -5.86
CA SER A 100 9.37 15.39 -5.75
C SER A 100 9.69 15.85 -4.32
N SER A 101 10.95 16.24 -4.07
CA SER A 101 11.35 16.85 -2.79
C SER A 101 10.62 18.18 -2.52
N ALA A 102 10.29 18.94 -3.58
CA ALA A 102 9.45 20.14 -3.50
C ALA A 102 8.03 19.85 -3.03
N ASP A 103 7.42 18.76 -3.51
CA ASP A 103 6.08 18.35 -3.07
C ASP A 103 6.07 18.02 -1.58
N LEU A 104 7.13 17.38 -1.09
CA LEU A 104 7.30 17.09 0.33
C LEU A 104 7.47 18.36 1.17
N ALA A 105 8.34 19.28 0.72
CA ALA A 105 8.54 20.58 1.38
C ALA A 105 7.22 21.36 1.48
N ALA A 106 6.50 21.47 0.36
CA ALA A 106 5.21 22.15 0.29
C ALA A 106 4.16 21.47 1.18
N ARG A 107 4.11 20.13 1.19
CA ARG A 107 3.10 19.38 1.96
C ARG A 107 3.24 19.57 3.46
N PHE A 108 4.45 19.72 3.95
CA PHE A 108 4.75 19.87 5.38
C PHE A 108 5.14 21.29 5.79
N GLY A 109 5.07 22.26 4.88
CA GLY A 109 5.42 23.66 5.15
C GLY A 109 6.88 23.86 5.55
N VAL A 110 7.77 22.98 5.08
CA VAL A 110 9.20 23.03 5.42
C VAL A 110 9.91 23.95 4.43
N PRO A 111 10.60 25.01 4.90
CA PRO A 111 11.31 25.91 4.01
C PRO A 111 12.55 25.23 3.41
N VAL A 112 12.99 25.69 2.24
CA VAL A 112 14.03 25.02 1.44
C VAL A 112 15.30 25.86 1.37
N ILE A 113 16.45 25.24 1.60
CA ILE A 113 17.77 25.77 1.24
C ILE A 113 18.21 25.09 -0.05
N VAL A 114 18.67 25.85 -1.04
CA VAL A 114 19.26 25.30 -2.26
C VAL A 114 20.77 25.47 -2.29
N VAL A 115 21.47 24.35 -2.43
CA VAL A 115 22.91 24.26 -2.58
C VAL A 115 23.23 24.18 -4.07
N ILE A 116 24.02 25.12 -4.58
CA ILE A 116 24.38 25.20 -6.00
C ILE A 116 25.91 25.15 -6.11
N SER A 117 26.44 24.18 -6.85
CA SER A 117 27.87 24.10 -7.17
C SER A 117 28.24 25.20 -8.15
N ALA A 118 28.99 26.18 -7.69
CA ALA A 118 29.34 27.38 -8.46
C ALA A 118 30.68 27.27 -9.21
N GLN A 119 31.37 26.13 -9.16
CA GLN A 119 32.74 25.94 -9.68
C GLN A 119 33.01 26.54 -11.07
N ALA A 120 32.05 26.43 -11.98
CA ALA A 120 32.16 26.86 -13.38
C ALA A 120 31.04 27.83 -13.81
N MET A 121 30.55 28.68 -12.90
CA MET A 121 29.51 29.67 -13.22
C MET A 121 29.71 30.98 -12.46
N ALA A 122 29.18 32.08 -13.00
CA ALA A 122 29.08 33.37 -12.31
C ALA A 122 27.62 33.83 -12.29
N GLN A 123 27.19 34.72 -13.19
CA GLN A 123 25.83 35.27 -13.20
C GLN A 123 24.73 34.22 -13.36
N THR A 124 25.01 33.13 -14.06
CA THR A 124 24.10 31.97 -14.21
C THR A 124 23.67 31.38 -12.86
N PHE A 125 24.49 31.53 -11.81
CA PHE A 125 24.11 31.16 -10.44
C PHE A 125 22.81 31.86 -10.00
N GLY A 126 22.71 33.17 -10.25
CA GLY A 126 21.53 33.97 -9.95
C GLY A 126 20.31 33.53 -10.75
N ALA A 127 20.48 33.19 -12.03
CA ALA A 127 19.40 32.70 -12.88
C ALA A 127 18.85 31.34 -12.40
N ILE A 128 19.72 30.41 -12.03
CA ILE A 128 19.33 29.10 -11.47
C ILE A 128 18.61 29.29 -10.14
N ALA A 129 19.16 30.12 -9.24
CA ALA A 129 18.54 30.44 -7.96
C ALA A 129 17.15 31.07 -8.12
N LEU A 130 17.01 32.03 -9.06
CA LEU A 130 15.74 32.68 -9.38
C LEU A 130 14.72 31.67 -9.90
N GLY A 131 15.13 30.81 -10.84
CA GLY A 131 14.30 29.76 -11.40
C GLY A 131 13.80 28.81 -10.31
N LEU A 132 14.70 28.30 -9.46
CA LEU A 132 14.32 27.41 -8.36
C LEU A 132 13.37 28.07 -7.35
N ALA A 133 13.54 29.36 -7.07
CA ALA A 133 12.69 30.10 -6.15
C ALA A 133 11.28 30.35 -6.70
N HIS A 134 11.12 30.51 -8.02
CA HIS A 134 9.86 30.92 -8.64
C HIS A 134 9.17 29.83 -9.47
N PHE A 135 9.81 28.67 -9.67
CA PHE A 135 9.24 27.59 -10.46
C PHE A 135 7.91 27.07 -9.89
N SER A 136 7.74 27.09 -8.56
CA SER A 136 6.49 26.72 -7.89
C SER A 136 6.17 27.65 -6.73
N PRO A 137 4.99 28.30 -6.70
CA PRO A 137 4.60 29.21 -5.62
C PRO A 137 4.33 28.49 -4.29
N ARG A 138 4.29 27.15 -4.28
CA ARG A 138 4.03 26.34 -3.08
C ARG A 138 5.27 26.08 -2.23
N VAL A 139 6.46 26.38 -2.77
CA VAL A 139 7.73 26.11 -2.11
C VAL A 139 8.30 27.42 -1.56
N ALA A 140 8.52 27.48 -0.25
CA ALA A 140 9.15 28.64 0.39
C ALA A 140 10.67 28.44 0.42
N LEU A 141 11.41 29.22 -0.38
CA LEU A 141 12.86 29.21 -0.35
C LEU A 141 13.40 30.05 0.82
N PHE A 142 14.15 29.43 1.72
CA PHE A 142 14.82 30.08 2.85
C PHE A 142 16.07 30.86 2.42
N GLY A 143 16.80 30.34 1.44
CA GLY A 143 18.00 30.95 0.91
C GLY A 143 18.86 30.02 0.06
N VAL A 144 19.96 30.58 -0.43
CA VAL A 144 20.85 29.94 -1.41
C VAL A 144 22.26 29.87 -0.84
N LEU A 145 22.91 28.71 -0.98
CA LEU A 145 24.31 28.49 -0.63
C LEU A 145 25.13 28.16 -1.89
N ALA A 146 26.23 28.86 -2.09
CA ALA A 146 27.20 28.51 -3.13
C ALA A 146 28.22 27.48 -2.64
N ASN A 147 28.35 26.36 -3.35
CA ASN A 147 29.34 25.34 -3.07
C ASN A 147 30.45 25.35 -4.14
N ARG A 148 31.65 24.83 -3.80
CA ARG A 148 32.82 24.76 -4.71
C ARG A 148 33.22 26.12 -5.31
N VAL A 149 33.23 27.18 -4.48
CA VAL A 149 33.63 28.52 -4.92
C VAL A 149 35.15 28.65 -4.96
N ASN A 150 35.66 29.26 -6.05
CA ASN A 150 37.11 29.34 -6.32
C ASN A 150 37.85 30.40 -5.51
N SER A 151 37.22 31.53 -5.17
CA SER A 151 37.83 32.65 -4.44
C SER A 151 36.79 33.61 -3.84
N ASP A 152 37.20 34.52 -2.97
CA ASP A 152 36.30 35.54 -2.38
C ASP A 152 35.75 36.51 -3.43
N ARG A 153 36.56 36.87 -4.44
CA ARG A 153 36.10 37.65 -5.59
C ARG A 153 34.99 36.93 -6.34
N HIS A 154 35.15 35.62 -6.54
CA HIS A 154 34.13 34.79 -7.16
C HIS A 154 32.87 34.73 -6.29
N ALA A 155 33.00 34.56 -4.96
CA ALA A 155 31.86 34.60 -4.04
C ALA A 155 31.08 35.92 -4.12
N GLN A 156 31.79 37.05 -4.20
CA GLN A 156 31.16 38.37 -4.35
C GLN A 156 30.39 38.47 -5.67
N MET A 157 30.96 38.00 -6.79
CA MET A 157 30.26 37.96 -8.08
C MET A 157 28.98 37.12 -8.04
N LEU A 158 29.00 35.98 -7.35
CA LEU A 158 27.82 35.11 -7.19
C LEU A 158 26.74 35.78 -6.34
N LYS A 159 27.16 36.45 -5.27
CA LYS A 159 26.27 37.20 -4.38
C LYS A 159 25.62 38.38 -5.10
N ASP A 160 26.39 39.14 -5.88
CA ASP A 160 25.88 40.29 -6.64
C ASP A 160 24.93 39.87 -7.77
N ALA A 161 25.08 38.64 -8.28
CA ALA A 161 24.18 38.07 -9.26
C ALA A 161 22.84 37.59 -8.67
N LEU A 162 22.70 37.49 -7.34
CA LEU A 162 21.44 37.08 -6.74
C LEU A 162 20.37 38.17 -6.87
N PRO A 163 19.16 37.84 -7.38
CA PRO A 163 18.03 38.76 -7.41
C PRO A 163 17.65 39.29 -6.03
N ALA A 164 17.09 40.49 -6.00
CA ALA A 164 16.48 41.07 -4.80
C ALA A 164 15.42 40.12 -4.21
N GLY A 165 15.47 39.91 -2.90
CA GLY A 165 14.55 39.01 -2.18
C GLY A 165 15.08 37.60 -1.94
N LEU A 166 16.13 37.15 -2.64
CA LEU A 166 16.80 35.87 -2.32
C LEU A 166 17.87 36.05 -1.27
N ARG A 167 17.78 35.26 -0.18
CA ARG A 167 18.74 35.30 0.92
C ARG A 167 20.03 34.57 0.55
N TRP A 168 21.15 35.28 0.51
CA TRP A 168 22.49 34.68 0.46
C TRP A 168 22.84 34.06 1.81
N LEU A 169 23.10 32.75 1.82
CA LEU A 169 23.49 32.01 3.03
C LEU A 169 25.00 31.85 3.16
N GLY A 170 25.78 32.32 2.20
CA GLY A 170 27.24 32.20 2.19
C GLY A 170 27.75 31.28 1.09
N HIS A 171 29.03 30.96 1.19
CA HIS A 171 29.70 30.05 0.27
C HIS A 171 30.68 29.12 0.99
N LEU A 172 31.03 28.02 0.33
CA LEU A 172 32.13 27.14 0.70
C LEU A 172 33.10 26.99 -0.47
N SER A 173 34.39 26.87 -0.16
CA SER A 173 35.45 26.75 -1.15
C SER A 173 35.72 25.29 -1.51
N GLY A 174 36.14 25.05 -2.76
CA GLY A 174 36.73 23.76 -3.12
C GLY A 174 37.98 23.43 -2.30
N ALA A 175 38.71 24.45 -1.84
CA ALA A 175 39.91 24.30 -1.02
C ALA A 175 39.63 23.81 0.41
N ASP A 176 38.38 23.88 0.89
CA ASP A 176 38.02 23.40 2.23
C ASP A 176 38.21 21.86 2.37
N ASN A 177 38.31 21.13 1.24
CA ASN A 177 38.52 19.68 1.20
C ASN A 177 37.49 18.90 2.04
N ILE A 178 36.23 19.33 1.94
CA ILE A 178 35.09 18.82 2.70
C ILE A 178 34.30 17.77 1.93
N GLU A 179 34.65 17.52 0.67
CA GLU A 179 33.93 16.60 -0.19
C GLU A 179 33.99 15.16 0.36
N LEU A 180 32.82 14.53 0.38
CA LEU A 180 32.69 13.12 0.76
C LEU A 180 33.00 12.28 -0.48
N PRO A 181 33.81 11.20 -0.35
CA PRO A 181 34.21 10.41 -1.50
C PRO A 181 33.00 9.77 -2.19
N ASN A 182 32.91 9.98 -3.49
CA ASN A 182 31.95 9.29 -4.35
C ASN A 182 32.47 7.88 -4.67
N CYS A 183 31.57 6.90 -4.67
CA CYS A 183 31.71 5.57 -5.25
C CYS A 183 30.92 5.51 -6.58
N HIS A 184 31.09 4.41 -7.33
CA HIS A 184 30.37 4.10 -8.58
C HIS A 184 28.82 4.09 -8.47
N LEU A 185 28.25 4.30 -7.27
CA LEU A 185 26.83 4.21 -6.95
C LEU A 185 26.29 5.40 -6.13
N GLY A 186 27.06 6.48 -5.97
CA GLY A 186 26.85 7.48 -4.91
C GLY A 186 27.94 7.36 -3.83
N LEU A 187 27.78 7.98 -2.67
CA LEU A 187 28.83 8.03 -1.63
C LEU A 187 29.27 6.61 -1.16
N ARG A 188 30.54 6.45 -0.78
CA ARG A 188 31.02 5.18 -0.18
C ARG A 188 30.27 4.88 1.12
N LEU A 189 30.12 3.60 1.48
CA LEU A 189 29.65 3.21 2.82
C LEU A 189 30.42 3.99 3.90
N ALA A 190 29.71 4.55 4.87
CA ALA A 190 30.27 5.46 5.86
C ALA A 190 31.48 4.86 6.62
N ASN A 191 31.43 3.56 6.91
CA ASN A 191 32.47 2.81 7.60
C ASN A 191 33.72 2.51 6.73
N LYS A 192 33.63 2.62 5.40
CA LYS A 192 34.78 2.51 4.49
C LYS A 192 35.53 3.83 4.29
N ILE A 193 35.04 4.92 4.87
CA ILE A 193 35.71 6.22 4.84
C ILE A 193 36.50 6.36 6.15
N SER A 194 37.76 5.92 6.13
CA SER A 194 38.62 5.88 7.32
C SER A 194 38.82 7.25 8.01
N ASP A 195 38.66 8.34 7.27
CA ASP A 195 38.76 9.72 7.76
C ASP A 195 37.41 10.45 7.85
N LEU A 196 36.28 9.72 7.87
CA LEU A 196 34.94 10.31 7.81
C LEU A 196 34.70 11.36 8.88
N ASP A 197 35.00 11.05 10.15
CA ASP A 197 34.78 12.00 11.24
C ASP A 197 35.66 13.24 11.11
N ARG A 198 36.89 13.08 10.63
CA ARG A 198 37.78 14.21 10.34
C ARG A 198 37.19 15.08 9.23
N ARG A 199 36.66 14.47 8.15
CA ARG A 199 35.96 15.18 7.08
C ARG A 199 34.74 15.94 7.60
N LEU A 200 33.90 15.28 8.39
CA LEU A 200 32.70 15.89 8.99
C LEU A 200 33.07 17.06 9.91
N ASN A 201 34.15 16.96 10.69
CA ASN A 201 34.62 18.04 11.55
C ASN A 201 35.11 19.24 10.74
N ARG A 202 35.93 19.01 9.70
CA ARG A 202 36.36 20.08 8.77
C ARG A 202 35.16 20.74 8.09
N ALA A 203 34.19 19.94 7.64
CA ALA A 203 33.00 20.45 6.98
C ALA A 203 32.12 21.27 7.94
N SER A 204 32.00 20.83 9.19
CA SER A 204 31.36 21.59 10.26
C SER A 204 32.06 22.92 10.55
N GLU A 205 33.39 22.96 10.54
CA GLU A 205 34.17 24.19 10.71
C GLU A 205 34.02 25.14 9.52
N ALA A 206 33.93 24.60 8.31
CA ALA A 206 33.69 25.39 7.10
C ALA A 206 32.28 26.02 7.12
N ILE A 207 31.24 25.24 7.47
CA ILE A 207 29.87 25.75 7.61
C ILE A 207 29.75 26.82 8.70
N ALA A 208 30.61 26.81 9.72
CA ALA A 208 30.61 27.80 10.80
C ALA A 208 30.80 29.25 10.31
N ARG A 209 31.37 29.43 9.10
CA ARG A 209 31.59 30.74 8.47
C ARG A 209 30.42 31.20 7.59
N THR A 210 29.36 30.40 7.50
CA THR A 210 28.20 30.65 6.64
C THR A 210 26.97 31.00 7.47
N GLY A 211 25.95 31.58 6.83
CA GLY A 211 24.65 31.84 7.44
C GLY A 211 23.81 30.59 7.74
N LEU A 212 24.28 29.38 7.37
CA LEU A 212 23.59 28.12 7.66
C LEU A 212 23.52 27.79 9.15
N ILE A 213 24.42 28.35 9.97
CA ILE A 213 24.46 28.10 11.42
C ILE A 213 23.26 28.69 12.17
N HIS A 214 22.55 29.63 11.55
CA HIS A 214 21.35 30.20 12.15
C HIS A 214 20.20 29.22 11.98
N LEU A 215 19.47 28.99 13.07
CA LEU A 215 18.30 28.11 13.03
C LEU A 215 17.28 28.64 12.02
N PRO A 216 16.70 27.76 11.19
CA PRO A 216 15.54 28.11 10.38
C PRO A 216 14.33 28.43 11.28
N PRO A 217 13.28 29.07 10.74
CA PRO A 217 12.05 29.28 11.50
C PRO A 217 11.45 27.95 11.97
N PRO A 218 10.79 27.92 13.13
CA PRO A 218 10.10 26.74 13.60
C PRO A 218 8.92 26.39 12.67
N VAL A 219 8.82 25.10 12.32
CA VAL A 219 7.70 24.55 11.56
C VAL A 219 6.83 23.73 12.51
N THR A 220 5.51 23.94 12.41
CA THR A 220 4.53 23.20 13.21
C THR A 220 4.08 21.96 12.44
N PHE A 221 4.26 20.78 13.04
CA PHE A 221 3.82 19.53 12.45
C PHE A 221 2.55 19.04 13.15
N ALA A 222 1.50 18.81 12.38
CA ALA A 222 0.27 18.21 12.88
C ALA A 222 0.58 16.86 13.54
N ALA A 223 0.15 16.67 14.78
CA ALA A 223 0.28 15.39 15.45
C ALA A 223 -0.59 14.35 14.73
N SER A 224 0.00 13.21 14.41
CA SER A 224 -0.71 12.04 13.93
C SER A 224 -0.68 10.99 15.03
N GLU A 225 -1.77 10.24 15.19
CA GLU A 225 -1.78 9.11 16.12
C GLU A 225 -0.72 8.08 15.72
N ARG A 226 -0.04 7.52 16.72
CA ARG A 226 0.89 6.42 16.47
C ARG A 226 0.06 5.18 16.16
N PRO A 227 0.32 4.48 15.04
CA PRO A 227 -0.34 3.22 14.78
C PRO A 227 -0.01 2.25 15.92
N SER A 228 -1.04 1.75 16.58
CA SER A 228 -0.92 0.68 17.57
C SER A 228 -0.93 -0.64 16.84
N TYR A 229 0.19 -1.34 16.82
CA TYR A 229 0.28 -2.66 16.22
C TYR A 229 -0.02 -3.74 17.27
N PRO A 230 -0.83 -4.76 16.95
CA PRO A 230 -0.84 -5.98 17.76
C PRO A 230 0.58 -6.56 17.81
N ARG A 231 0.96 -7.15 18.93
CA ARG A 231 2.30 -7.75 19.12
C ARG A 231 2.43 -9.08 18.37
N LEU A 232 2.27 -9.05 17.05
CA LEU A 232 2.21 -10.23 16.17
C LEU A 232 3.49 -11.06 16.18
N LEU A 233 4.63 -10.49 16.57
CA LEU A 233 5.92 -11.16 16.67
C LEU A 233 6.37 -11.39 18.12
N ASN A 234 5.44 -11.31 19.08
CA ASN A 234 5.75 -11.62 20.48
C ASN A 234 6.36 -13.03 20.61
N GLY A 235 7.49 -13.11 21.31
CA GLY A 235 8.25 -14.34 21.53
C GLY A 235 9.14 -14.78 20.36
N VAL A 236 9.12 -14.09 19.21
CA VAL A 236 9.93 -14.46 18.03
C VAL A 236 11.30 -13.80 18.12
N ARG A 237 12.37 -14.61 18.02
CA ARG A 237 13.76 -14.16 17.95
C ARG A 237 14.21 -14.04 16.51
N ILE A 238 14.60 -12.84 16.10
CA ILE A 238 14.98 -12.54 14.72
C ILE A 238 16.47 -12.20 14.69
N ALA A 239 17.24 -13.02 13.98
CA ALA A 239 18.62 -12.73 13.63
C ALA A 239 18.65 -11.82 12.40
N ILE A 240 19.39 -10.70 12.46
CA ILE A 240 19.55 -9.77 11.34
C ILE A 240 21.04 -9.65 11.03
N ALA A 241 21.45 -10.00 9.81
CA ALA A 241 22.82 -9.75 9.38
C ALA A 241 23.07 -8.24 9.27
N ARG A 242 24.18 -7.75 9.81
CA ARG A 242 24.53 -6.33 9.75
C ARG A 242 26.04 -6.11 9.78
N ASP A 243 26.59 -5.85 8.61
CA ASP A 243 27.98 -5.43 8.38
C ASP A 243 28.11 -4.80 6.97
N ASP A 244 29.33 -4.69 6.45
CA ASP A 244 29.61 -4.04 5.16
C ASP A 244 29.02 -4.79 3.95
N ALA A 245 28.81 -6.10 4.07
CA ALA A 245 28.15 -6.90 3.03
C ALA A 245 26.62 -6.83 3.15
N PHE A 246 26.09 -6.58 4.34
CA PHE A 246 24.66 -6.62 4.66
C PHE A 246 24.22 -5.32 5.38
N SER A 247 24.33 -4.20 4.68
CA SER A 247 24.17 -2.86 5.25
C SER A 247 22.86 -2.15 4.92
N PHE A 248 22.09 -2.61 3.93
CA PHE A 248 20.89 -1.91 3.44
C PHE A 248 19.66 -2.21 4.32
N ILE A 249 19.64 -1.60 5.49
CA ILE A 249 18.59 -1.78 6.49
C ILE A 249 17.87 -0.45 6.73
N TYR A 250 16.57 -0.42 6.50
CA TYR A 250 15.74 0.69 6.95
C TYR A 250 15.60 0.67 8.48
N PRO A 251 15.95 1.76 9.20
CA PRO A 251 15.71 1.84 10.64
C PRO A 251 14.24 1.62 11.00
N ALA A 252 13.33 2.09 10.15
CA ALA A 252 11.89 1.90 10.31
C ALA A 252 11.45 0.42 10.30
N ASN A 253 12.11 -0.43 9.52
CA ASN A 253 11.84 -1.87 9.49
C ASN A 253 12.21 -2.51 10.84
N VAL A 254 13.37 -2.15 11.39
CA VAL A 254 13.82 -2.66 12.70
C VAL A 254 12.91 -2.16 13.82
N ASP A 255 12.48 -0.90 13.78
CA ASP A 255 11.56 -0.33 14.75
C ASP A 255 10.18 -0.99 14.69
N LEU A 256 9.69 -1.31 13.50
CA LEU A 256 8.45 -2.07 13.33
C LEU A 256 8.56 -3.46 13.97
N LEU A 257 9.65 -4.20 13.73
CA LEU A 257 9.84 -5.51 14.33
C LEU A 257 9.79 -5.45 15.87
N ARG A 258 10.40 -4.43 16.46
CA ARG A 258 10.33 -4.19 17.92
C ARG A 258 8.90 -3.87 18.35
N ALA A 259 8.19 -3.02 17.61
CA ALA A 259 6.80 -2.66 17.90
C ALA A 259 5.86 -3.88 17.82
N LEU A 260 6.11 -4.79 16.88
CA LEU A 260 5.42 -6.08 16.76
C LEU A 260 5.82 -7.08 17.86
N GLY A 261 6.81 -6.77 18.69
CA GLY A 261 7.20 -7.55 19.86
C GLY A 261 8.35 -8.55 19.64
N ALA A 262 9.06 -8.48 18.51
CA ALA A 262 10.19 -9.36 18.23
C ALA A 262 11.43 -9.06 19.11
N GLN A 263 12.21 -10.09 19.39
CA GLN A 263 13.53 -10.00 20.00
C GLN A 263 14.59 -10.00 18.90
N ILE A 264 15.25 -8.86 18.68
CA ILE A 264 16.19 -8.69 17.57
C ILE A 264 17.63 -8.91 18.06
N ARG A 265 18.40 -9.71 17.32
CA ARG A 265 19.85 -9.86 17.51
C ARG A 265 20.57 -9.64 16.19
N PHE A 266 21.59 -8.79 16.21
CA PHE A 266 22.45 -8.57 15.05
C PHE A 266 23.65 -9.52 15.12
N PHE A 267 24.15 -9.92 13.95
CA PHE A 267 25.39 -10.67 13.79
C PHE A 267 26.09 -10.24 12.49
N SER A 268 27.37 -10.52 12.35
CA SER A 268 28.18 -10.19 11.17
C SER A 268 28.68 -11.45 10.45
N PRO A 269 28.12 -11.78 9.28
CA PRO A 269 28.71 -12.75 8.38
C PRO A 269 30.18 -12.48 8.00
N LEU A 270 30.58 -11.21 7.85
CA LEU A 270 31.96 -10.83 7.57
C LEU A 270 32.91 -11.01 8.76
N ALA A 271 32.39 -11.07 9.99
CA ALA A 271 33.18 -11.44 11.16
C ALA A 271 33.17 -12.96 11.41
N ASN A 272 32.56 -13.75 10.51
CA ASN A 272 32.35 -15.20 10.66
C ASN A 272 31.56 -15.58 11.93
N GLU A 273 30.71 -14.67 12.40
CA GLU A 273 29.83 -14.92 13.55
C GLU A 273 28.71 -15.89 13.16
N ALA A 274 28.43 -16.88 14.01
CA ALA A 274 27.26 -17.73 13.83
C ALA A 274 25.95 -16.97 14.09
N LEU A 275 24.85 -17.52 13.57
CA LEU A 275 23.52 -17.09 13.98
C LEU A 275 23.37 -17.15 15.51
N PRO A 276 22.78 -16.12 16.14
CA PRO A 276 22.47 -16.16 17.56
C PRO A 276 21.63 -17.38 17.94
N ASP A 277 21.99 -18.01 19.06
CA ASP A 277 21.33 -19.24 19.53
C ASP A 277 19.82 -19.06 19.68
N GLY A 278 19.08 -20.06 19.18
CA GLY A 278 17.62 -20.08 19.26
C GLY A 278 16.94 -19.00 18.41
N ALA A 279 17.58 -18.52 17.34
CA ALA A 279 16.89 -17.72 16.33
C ALA A 279 15.71 -18.49 15.72
N ASP A 280 14.56 -17.83 15.63
CA ASP A 280 13.33 -18.36 15.02
C ASP A 280 13.26 -17.97 13.55
N ALA A 281 13.80 -16.79 13.19
CA ALA A 281 13.85 -16.29 11.82
C ALA A 281 15.18 -15.57 11.54
N LEU A 282 15.57 -15.57 10.26
CA LEU A 282 16.75 -14.86 9.75
C LEU A 282 16.33 -13.81 8.72
N TYR A 283 16.85 -12.60 8.86
CA TYR A 283 16.79 -11.55 7.84
C TYR A 283 18.19 -11.25 7.31
N LEU A 284 18.38 -11.45 6.01
CA LEU A 284 19.57 -11.07 5.25
C LEU A 284 19.23 -9.82 4.40
N PRO A 285 19.55 -8.61 4.87
CA PRO A 285 19.26 -7.39 4.13
C PRO A 285 20.14 -7.28 2.87
N GLY A 286 19.88 -6.25 2.07
CA GLY A 286 20.78 -5.89 0.97
C GLY A 286 22.15 -5.40 1.42
N GLY A 287 23.01 -5.19 0.45
CA GLY A 287 24.36 -4.65 0.62
C GLY A 287 25.24 -5.10 -0.53
N TYR A 288 26.54 -5.21 -0.27
CA TYR A 288 27.57 -5.47 -1.27
C TYR A 288 28.32 -6.79 -1.02
N PRO A 289 27.65 -7.95 -1.03
CA PRO A 289 28.32 -9.24 -0.84
C PRO A 289 29.39 -9.50 -1.91
N GLU A 290 29.25 -8.93 -3.11
CA GLU A 290 30.22 -9.06 -4.21
C GLU A 290 31.59 -8.46 -3.87
N TRP A 291 31.65 -7.38 -3.07
CA TRP A 291 32.93 -6.80 -2.61
C TRP A 291 33.60 -7.63 -1.52
N HIS A 292 32.89 -8.63 -1.02
CA HIS A 292 33.30 -9.48 0.10
C HIS A 292 33.12 -10.97 -0.21
N ALA A 293 33.04 -11.32 -1.49
CA ALA A 293 32.70 -12.67 -1.93
C ALA A 293 33.71 -13.71 -1.40
N GLU A 294 35.01 -13.43 -1.51
CA GLU A 294 36.06 -14.33 -1.03
C GLU A 294 35.99 -14.55 0.50
N PRO A 295 35.99 -13.51 1.37
CA PRO A 295 35.79 -13.70 2.80
C PRO A 295 34.51 -14.47 3.13
N LEU A 296 33.38 -14.12 2.50
CA LEU A 296 32.08 -14.77 2.74
C LEU A 296 32.08 -16.26 2.37
N ALA A 297 32.85 -16.66 1.36
CA ALA A 297 33.00 -18.06 0.96
C ALA A 297 33.91 -18.86 1.91
N GLN A 298 34.89 -18.20 2.53
CA GLN A 298 35.82 -18.81 3.50
C GLN A 298 35.23 -18.90 4.92
N HIS A 299 34.23 -18.09 5.25
CA HIS A 299 33.60 -18.01 6.57
C HIS A 299 32.63 -19.18 6.85
N THR A 300 33.21 -20.36 7.08
CA THR A 300 32.49 -21.62 7.23
C THR A 300 31.61 -21.69 8.48
N HIS A 301 31.95 -20.97 9.55
CA HIS A 301 31.18 -21.02 10.81
C HIS A 301 29.83 -20.32 10.67
N CYS A 302 29.83 -19.09 10.15
CA CYS A 302 28.59 -18.39 9.78
C CYS A 302 27.78 -19.20 8.77
N ALA A 303 28.41 -19.64 7.67
CA ALA A 303 27.75 -20.40 6.61
C ALA A 303 27.09 -21.69 7.12
N ALA A 304 27.77 -22.46 7.99
CA ALA A 304 27.23 -23.67 8.59
C ALA A 304 26.00 -23.37 9.46
N SER A 305 26.02 -22.28 10.24
CA SER A 305 24.89 -21.89 11.08
C SER A 305 23.65 -21.47 10.27
N ILE A 306 23.83 -20.75 9.15
CA ILE A 306 22.73 -20.38 8.24
C ILE A 306 22.15 -21.64 7.58
N ARG A 307 23.01 -22.55 7.11
CA ARG A 307 22.58 -23.82 6.52
C ARG A 307 21.81 -24.69 7.51
N ALA A 308 22.26 -24.76 8.77
CA ALA A 308 21.57 -25.47 9.83
C ALA A 308 20.18 -24.86 10.11
N HIS A 309 20.08 -23.53 10.15
CA HIS A 309 18.79 -22.83 10.31
C HIS A 309 17.83 -23.14 9.14
N ALA A 310 18.33 -23.11 7.91
CA ALA A 310 17.55 -23.48 6.71
C ALA A 310 17.10 -24.94 6.74
N ALA A 311 17.98 -25.87 7.14
CA ALA A 311 17.68 -27.30 7.23
C ALA A 311 16.58 -27.63 8.27
N LEU A 312 16.43 -26.80 9.30
CA LEU A 312 15.33 -26.89 10.27
C LEU A 312 14.00 -26.34 9.74
N GLY A 313 13.94 -25.88 8.49
CA GLY A 313 12.74 -25.30 7.88
C GLY A 313 12.33 -23.95 8.49
N LYS A 314 13.26 -23.25 9.17
CA LYS A 314 12.99 -21.96 9.79
C LYS A 314 13.01 -20.83 8.75
N PRO A 315 12.18 -19.79 8.93
CA PRO A 315 12.09 -18.67 7.98
C PRO A 315 13.43 -17.98 7.73
N ILE A 316 13.72 -17.74 6.45
CA ILE A 316 14.80 -16.86 5.99
C ILE A 316 14.19 -15.88 4.99
N PHE A 317 14.32 -14.58 5.27
CA PHE A 317 13.98 -13.54 4.30
C PHE A 317 15.24 -12.82 3.84
N ALA A 318 15.42 -12.68 2.52
CA ALA A 318 16.63 -12.15 1.93
C ALA A 318 16.35 -11.10 0.83
N GLU A 319 16.99 -9.94 0.93
CA GLU A 319 16.79 -8.83 0.00
C GLU A 319 18.09 -8.51 -0.76
N CYS A 320 18.01 -8.30 -2.07
CA CYS A 320 19.11 -7.92 -2.97
C CYS A 320 20.42 -8.69 -2.67
N GLY A 321 21.44 -8.04 -2.10
CA GLY A 321 22.70 -8.69 -1.71
C GLY A 321 22.53 -9.90 -0.78
N GLY A 322 21.57 -9.85 0.15
CA GLY A 322 21.17 -11.00 0.97
C GLY A 322 20.75 -12.19 0.13
N MET A 323 19.97 -11.95 -0.94
CA MET A 323 19.57 -13.00 -1.89
C MET A 323 20.78 -13.54 -2.64
N LEU A 324 21.69 -12.68 -3.10
CA LEU A 324 22.90 -13.10 -3.84
C LEU A 324 23.76 -14.07 -3.01
N TYR A 325 23.87 -13.84 -1.70
CA TYR A 325 24.63 -14.71 -0.80
C TYR A 325 24.00 -16.09 -0.61
N LEU A 326 22.68 -16.23 -0.82
CA LEU A 326 21.98 -17.52 -0.73
C LEU A 326 22.13 -18.40 -1.98
N LEU A 327 22.51 -17.81 -3.12
CA LEU A 327 22.66 -18.52 -4.40
C LEU A 327 23.82 -19.53 -4.37
N GLU A 328 23.98 -20.29 -5.45
CA GLU A 328 25.11 -21.21 -5.60
C GLU A 328 26.43 -20.47 -5.81
N ARG A 329 26.40 -19.42 -6.65
CA ARG A 329 27.59 -18.68 -7.09
C ARG A 329 27.28 -17.22 -7.40
N LEU A 330 28.26 -16.36 -7.17
CA LEU A 330 28.24 -14.93 -7.51
C LEU A 330 29.49 -14.59 -8.32
N THR A 331 29.29 -13.98 -9.49
CA THR A 331 30.35 -13.44 -10.34
C THR A 331 30.42 -11.93 -10.17
N ASP A 332 31.55 -11.42 -9.72
CA ASP A 332 31.77 -9.99 -9.48
C ASP A 332 32.04 -9.18 -10.76
N GLY A 333 32.31 -7.88 -10.61
CA GLY A 333 32.59 -6.99 -11.73
C GLY A 333 33.93 -7.24 -12.43
N GLU A 334 34.83 -8.01 -11.83
CA GLU A 334 36.12 -8.43 -12.40
C GLU A 334 36.01 -9.79 -13.12
N GLY A 335 34.83 -10.43 -13.06
CA GLY A 335 34.57 -11.74 -13.65
C GLY A 335 34.96 -12.91 -12.74
N ILE A 336 35.37 -12.65 -11.50
CA ILE A 336 35.72 -13.69 -10.54
C ILE A 336 34.42 -14.32 -10.02
N THR A 337 34.30 -15.64 -10.18
CA THR A 337 33.13 -16.40 -9.74
C THR A 337 33.44 -17.12 -8.44
N THR A 338 32.67 -16.79 -7.40
CA THR A 338 32.88 -17.34 -6.06
C THR A 338 31.67 -18.19 -5.62
N PRO A 339 31.88 -19.39 -5.05
CA PRO A 339 30.82 -20.17 -4.43
C PRO A 339 30.17 -19.44 -3.25
N MET A 340 28.85 -19.40 -3.22
CA MET A 340 28.04 -18.81 -2.16
C MET A 340 27.40 -19.92 -1.31
N LEU A 341 26.34 -19.65 -0.55
CA LEU A 341 25.81 -20.64 0.40
C LEU A 341 25.18 -21.88 -0.27
N GLY A 342 24.69 -21.76 -1.49
CA GLY A 342 24.04 -22.85 -2.23
C GLY A 342 22.69 -23.27 -1.63
N LEU A 343 22.00 -22.35 -0.95
CA LEU A 343 20.69 -22.58 -0.34
C LEU A 343 19.54 -22.33 -1.31
N MET A 344 19.78 -21.60 -2.39
CA MET A 344 18.84 -21.38 -3.48
C MET A 344 19.51 -21.71 -4.82
N PRO A 345 18.83 -22.46 -5.71
CA PRO A 345 19.39 -22.78 -7.02
C PRO A 345 19.49 -21.53 -7.87
N GLY A 346 20.65 -21.33 -8.51
CA GLY A 346 20.90 -20.18 -9.37
C GLY A 346 22.24 -19.51 -9.11
N HIS A 347 22.57 -18.57 -9.98
CA HIS A 347 23.79 -17.76 -9.91
C HIS A 347 23.49 -16.33 -10.33
N ALA A 348 24.30 -15.38 -9.87
CA ALA A 348 24.19 -13.99 -10.24
C ALA A 348 25.51 -13.45 -10.81
N VAL A 349 25.39 -12.51 -11.75
CA VAL A 349 26.53 -11.85 -12.39
C VAL A 349 26.37 -10.35 -12.30
N MET A 350 27.36 -9.66 -11.76
CA MET A 350 27.41 -8.20 -11.71
C MET A 350 27.53 -7.62 -13.12
N GLN A 351 26.80 -6.53 -13.36
CA GLN A 351 26.75 -5.81 -14.63
C GLN A 351 27.38 -4.42 -14.44
N THR A 352 27.79 -3.81 -15.55
CA THR A 352 28.34 -2.45 -15.56
C THR A 352 27.27 -1.36 -15.56
N LYS A 353 26.04 -1.70 -15.94
CA LYS A 353 24.88 -0.81 -15.94
C LYS A 353 23.86 -1.26 -14.90
N PRO A 354 23.13 -0.32 -14.26
CA PRO A 354 22.05 -0.69 -13.36
C PRO A 354 21.03 -1.54 -14.10
N ALA A 355 20.65 -2.67 -13.51
CA ALA A 355 19.64 -3.56 -14.06
C ALA A 355 18.23 -3.02 -13.78
N SER A 356 18.03 -2.42 -12.60
CA SER A 356 16.76 -1.81 -12.23
C SER A 356 16.97 -0.70 -11.20
N LEU A 357 16.20 0.39 -11.31
CA LEU A 357 16.08 1.45 -10.30
C LEU A 357 14.64 1.96 -10.33
N ALA A 358 13.82 1.55 -9.37
CA ALA A 358 12.42 1.97 -9.34
C ALA A 358 11.74 1.74 -7.99
N MET A 359 10.76 2.59 -7.69
CA MET A 359 9.72 2.30 -6.70
C MET A 359 8.88 1.13 -7.19
N GLN A 360 8.56 0.20 -6.29
CA GLN A 360 7.76 -0.98 -6.59
C GLN A 360 6.87 -1.36 -5.42
N GLN A 361 5.75 -2.02 -5.73
CA GLN A 361 4.85 -2.57 -4.74
C GLN A 361 4.61 -4.04 -4.99
N LEU A 362 4.35 -4.77 -3.91
CA LEU A 362 3.94 -6.17 -3.94
C LEU A 362 2.57 -6.26 -3.29
N ASP A 363 1.61 -6.80 -4.01
CA ASP A 363 0.25 -6.98 -3.52
C ASP A 363 0.09 -8.40 -2.98
N SER A 364 -0.31 -8.50 -1.71
CA SER A 364 -0.57 -9.77 -1.01
C SER A 364 -1.99 -9.80 -0.46
N ILE A 365 -2.44 -10.96 0.03
CA ILE A 365 -3.74 -11.07 0.73
C ILE A 365 -3.80 -10.19 1.99
N ASP A 366 -2.65 -9.95 2.62
CA ASP A 366 -2.52 -9.11 3.81
C ASP A 366 -2.40 -7.62 3.44
N GLY A 367 -2.56 -7.26 2.17
CA GLY A 367 -2.45 -5.90 1.64
C GLY A 367 -1.16 -5.63 0.87
N THR A 368 -0.98 -4.38 0.45
CA THR A 368 0.15 -3.94 -0.36
C THR A 368 1.37 -3.65 0.53
N ILE A 369 2.52 -4.21 0.18
CA ILE A 369 3.81 -3.80 0.74
C ILE A 369 4.57 -2.98 -0.31
N THR A 370 5.05 -1.80 0.07
CA THR A 370 5.81 -0.90 -0.80
C THR A 370 7.30 -1.14 -0.63
N GLY A 371 8.09 -0.67 -1.58
CA GLY A 371 9.54 -0.77 -1.53
C GLY A 371 10.16 -0.16 -2.77
N HIS A 372 11.42 -0.49 -2.97
CA HIS A 372 12.14 -0.11 -4.18
C HIS A 372 13.14 -1.19 -4.57
N THR A 373 13.55 -1.17 -5.83
CA THR A 373 14.67 -1.96 -6.33
C THR A 373 15.78 -1.03 -6.77
N PHE A 374 17.02 -1.42 -6.47
CA PHE A 374 18.22 -0.82 -7.03
C PHE A 374 19.34 -1.85 -7.03
N HIS A 375 19.69 -2.39 -8.20
CA HIS A 375 20.76 -3.39 -8.30
C HIS A 375 21.44 -3.40 -9.67
N TYR A 376 22.64 -3.98 -9.68
CA TYR A 376 23.51 -4.11 -10.85
C TYR A 376 23.71 -5.57 -11.24
N SER A 377 23.01 -6.52 -10.62
CA SER A 377 23.23 -7.94 -10.84
C SER A 377 22.10 -8.54 -11.66
N ARG A 378 22.43 -9.49 -12.53
CA ARG A 378 21.44 -10.34 -13.19
C ARG A 378 21.48 -11.73 -12.57
N MET A 379 20.33 -12.20 -12.10
CA MET A 379 20.19 -13.57 -11.58
C MET A 379 19.66 -14.51 -12.65
N THR A 380 20.21 -15.71 -12.71
CA THR A 380 19.69 -16.85 -13.46
C THR A 380 19.33 -17.94 -12.46
N THR A 381 18.08 -18.42 -12.49
CA THR A 381 17.58 -19.45 -11.58
C THR A 381 16.56 -20.34 -12.29
N THR A 382 16.41 -21.57 -11.81
CA THR A 382 15.32 -22.48 -12.20
C THR A 382 14.05 -22.26 -11.38
N LEU A 383 14.08 -21.43 -10.33
CA LEU A 383 12.91 -21.12 -9.53
C LEU A 383 11.91 -20.30 -10.34
N THR A 384 10.64 -20.67 -10.22
CA THR A 384 9.54 -19.83 -10.68
C THR A 384 9.27 -18.74 -9.64
N PRO A 385 8.96 -17.50 -10.07
CA PRO A 385 8.52 -16.45 -9.15
C PRO A 385 7.32 -16.92 -8.34
N TRP A 386 7.42 -16.76 -7.02
CA TRP A 386 6.35 -17.01 -6.08
C TRP A 386 5.31 -15.88 -6.13
N LEU A 387 5.80 -14.64 -6.15
CA LEU A 387 5.02 -13.43 -6.40
C LEU A 387 5.84 -12.52 -7.32
N THR A 388 5.18 -11.55 -7.95
CA THR A 388 5.86 -10.55 -8.79
C THR A 388 5.37 -9.16 -8.38
N ALA A 389 6.31 -8.28 -8.04
CA ALA A 389 5.99 -6.89 -7.76
C ALA A 389 5.57 -6.14 -9.03
N ARG A 390 5.10 -4.91 -8.86
CA ARG A 390 4.69 -4.04 -9.94
C ARG A 390 5.21 -2.63 -9.74
N HIS A 391 5.46 -1.95 -10.84
CA HIS A 391 5.70 -0.52 -10.85
C HIS A 391 4.40 0.24 -10.55
N PRO A 392 4.39 1.18 -9.59
CA PRO A 392 3.14 1.77 -9.10
C PRO A 392 2.44 2.69 -10.11
N LEU A 393 3.19 3.32 -11.01
CA LEU A 393 2.63 4.24 -12.01
C LEU A 393 2.19 3.53 -13.29
N SER A 394 2.99 2.58 -13.77
CA SER A 394 2.73 1.91 -15.06
C SER A 394 2.00 0.57 -14.91
N GLY A 395 1.97 -0.01 -13.71
CA GLY A 395 1.48 -1.37 -13.49
C GLY A 395 2.37 -2.46 -14.12
N ALA A 396 3.49 -2.08 -14.74
CA ALA A 396 4.42 -3.02 -15.37
C ALA A 396 4.98 -3.99 -14.34
N GLN A 397 5.31 -5.21 -14.78
CA GLN A 397 5.94 -6.21 -13.94
C GLN A 397 7.27 -5.67 -13.39
N GLY A 398 7.45 -5.84 -12.09
CA GLY A 398 8.65 -5.51 -11.35
C GLY A 398 9.43 -6.76 -10.98
N GLU A 399 10.15 -6.67 -9.85
CA GLU A 399 11.00 -7.74 -9.38
C GLU A 399 10.19 -8.96 -8.91
N PRO A 400 10.65 -10.17 -9.23
CA PRO A 400 10.12 -11.38 -8.63
C PRO A 400 10.50 -11.51 -7.15
N LEU A 401 9.60 -12.10 -6.37
CA LEU A 401 9.88 -12.77 -5.11
C LEU A 401 9.94 -14.27 -5.39
N PHE A 402 11.02 -14.91 -4.97
CA PHE A 402 11.17 -16.36 -5.06
C PHE A 402 10.91 -16.99 -3.71
N ARG A 403 10.38 -18.21 -3.73
CA ARG A 403 10.24 -19.06 -2.54
C ARG A 403 10.93 -20.39 -2.78
N HIS A 404 11.76 -20.81 -1.84
CA HIS A 404 12.43 -22.10 -1.84
C HIS A 404 12.39 -22.69 -0.43
N GLY A 405 11.43 -23.59 -0.17
CA GLY A 405 11.13 -24.06 1.18
C GLY A 405 10.70 -22.91 2.10
N ALA A 406 11.42 -22.72 3.21
CA ALA A 406 11.22 -21.64 4.16
C ALA A 406 11.96 -20.33 3.81
N ILE A 407 12.65 -20.31 2.67
CA ILE A 407 13.41 -19.15 2.20
C ILE A 407 12.56 -18.33 1.24
N ILE A 408 12.49 -17.03 1.47
CA ILE A 408 11.90 -16.05 0.55
C ILE A 408 12.96 -15.01 0.21
N ALA A 409 13.17 -14.79 -1.08
CA ALA A 409 14.22 -13.89 -1.54
C ALA A 409 13.80 -13.04 -2.74
N THR A 410 14.29 -11.81 -2.81
CA THR A 410 13.97 -10.86 -3.88
C THR A 410 15.03 -9.78 -4.02
N TYR A 411 15.10 -9.11 -5.17
CA TYR A 411 15.84 -7.86 -5.32
C TYR A 411 15.17 -6.65 -4.65
N LEU A 412 13.91 -6.76 -4.22
CA LEU A 412 13.19 -5.68 -3.57
C LEU A 412 13.70 -5.41 -2.15
N HIS A 413 13.85 -4.13 -1.86
CA HIS A 413 13.97 -3.61 -0.50
C HIS A 413 12.61 -3.16 -0.03
N LEU A 414 11.97 -3.98 0.82
CA LEU A 414 10.62 -3.74 1.29
C LEU A 414 10.62 -2.72 2.43
N TYR A 415 9.70 -1.76 2.39
CA TYR A 415 9.41 -0.86 3.49
C TYR A 415 8.32 -1.48 4.36
N TRP A 416 8.75 -2.30 5.33
CA TRP A 416 7.86 -3.14 6.14
C TRP A 416 6.76 -2.38 6.89
N PRO A 417 6.95 -1.11 7.34
CA PRO A 417 5.87 -0.38 7.99
C PRO A 417 4.63 -0.17 7.10
N SER A 418 4.77 -0.27 5.77
CA SER A 418 3.61 -0.20 4.87
C SER A 418 2.71 -1.44 4.96
N ASN A 419 3.24 -2.58 5.45
CA ASN A 419 2.44 -3.78 5.72
C ASN A 419 3.00 -4.62 6.90
N PRO A 420 2.63 -4.26 8.15
CA PRO A 420 3.06 -4.97 9.35
C PRO A 420 2.58 -6.43 9.43
N ILE A 421 1.39 -6.73 8.89
CA ILE A 421 0.80 -8.07 8.95
C ILE A 421 1.60 -9.02 8.04
N PHE A 422 1.83 -8.61 6.79
CA PHE A 422 2.66 -9.37 5.85
C PHE A 422 4.05 -9.63 6.44
N THR A 423 4.68 -8.60 7.00
CA THR A 423 5.99 -8.70 7.65
C THR A 423 6.00 -9.73 8.79
N ALA A 424 4.97 -9.73 9.63
CA ALA A 424 4.87 -10.68 10.73
C ALA A 424 4.70 -12.13 10.25
N ARG A 425 3.88 -12.36 9.21
CA ARG A 425 3.66 -13.70 8.64
C ARG A 425 4.90 -14.24 7.95
N LEU A 426 5.59 -13.37 7.20
CA LEU A 426 6.88 -13.65 6.57
C LEU A 426 7.89 -14.20 7.58
N LEU A 427 8.04 -13.51 8.71
CA LEU A 427 9.03 -13.85 9.73
C LEU A 427 8.57 -14.95 10.69
N ARG A 428 7.30 -15.35 10.65
CA ARG A 428 6.81 -16.57 11.33
C ARG A 428 6.84 -17.81 10.45
N GLY A 429 7.07 -17.67 9.14
CA GLY A 429 6.93 -18.77 8.19
C GLY A 429 5.48 -19.19 7.95
N HIS A 430 4.52 -18.35 8.33
CA HIS A 430 3.09 -18.64 8.19
C HIS A 430 2.54 -18.16 6.83
N LEU A 431 3.34 -18.34 5.78
CA LEU A 431 2.97 -18.05 4.41
C LEU A 431 2.50 -19.34 3.75
N SER A 432 1.18 -19.47 3.61
CA SER A 432 0.51 -20.64 3.02
C SER A 432 1.12 -21.03 1.66
N ASP A 433 1.27 -22.34 1.38
CA ASP A 433 1.62 -22.90 0.05
C ASP A 433 0.46 -22.82 -0.95
N ARG A 434 -0.75 -22.47 -0.49
CA ARG A 434 -1.84 -22.06 -1.38
C ARG A 434 -1.53 -20.68 -1.91
N VAL A 435 -0.68 -20.69 -2.93
CA VAL A 435 -0.21 -19.52 -3.65
C VAL A 435 -0.68 -19.73 -5.07
N GLY A 436 -2.01 -19.70 -5.21
CA GLY A 436 -2.56 -18.92 -6.29
C GLY A 436 -2.57 -17.48 -5.80
N ILE A 437 -2.32 -16.55 -6.73
CA ILE A 437 -3.09 -15.30 -6.76
C ILE A 437 -4.49 -15.59 -6.19
N CYS A 438 -4.87 -14.89 -5.12
CA CYS A 438 -6.15 -14.99 -4.40
C CYS A 438 -7.03 -16.21 -4.76
N THR A 439 -6.87 -17.34 -4.06
CA THR A 439 -7.83 -18.46 -4.11
C THR A 439 -8.03 -19.14 -2.73
N VAL A 440 -9.02 -18.64 -1.98
CA VAL A 440 -10.04 -19.26 -1.08
C VAL A 440 -9.68 -20.17 0.15
N PHE A 441 -10.43 -19.90 1.27
CA PHE A 441 -10.64 -20.44 2.65
C PHE A 441 -10.38 -21.93 3.03
N PRO A 442 -10.27 -22.30 4.34
CA PRO A 442 -11.41 -22.54 5.27
C PRO A 442 -11.30 -22.05 6.75
N SER A 443 -12.50 -21.90 7.36
CA SER A 443 -12.99 -21.78 8.77
C SER A 443 -12.05 -21.80 9.99
N ASP A 444 -12.10 -20.74 10.81
CA ASP A 444 -12.85 -20.73 12.09
C ASP A 444 -12.82 -19.34 12.78
N SER A 445 -13.99 -18.93 13.28
CA SER A 445 -14.31 -17.85 14.26
C SER A 445 -13.47 -16.56 14.26
N GLY A 446 -13.97 -15.52 13.58
CA GLY A 446 -13.49 -14.14 13.77
C GLY A 446 -14.06 -13.21 12.71
N GLU A 447 -15.17 -12.55 13.03
CA GLU A 447 -15.92 -11.65 12.14
C GLU A 447 -15.04 -10.55 11.49
N PRO A 448 -15.17 -10.30 10.18
CA PRO A 448 -14.53 -9.15 9.54
C PRO A 448 -15.38 -7.88 9.74
N THR A 449 -14.87 -6.96 10.55
CA THR A 449 -15.41 -5.61 10.76
C THR A 449 -15.45 -4.82 9.45
N THR A 450 -16.60 -4.21 9.21
CA THR A 450 -17.01 -3.64 7.93
C THR A 450 -16.69 -2.13 7.85
N SER A 451 -15.45 -1.74 7.54
CA SER A 451 -15.13 -0.36 7.10
C SER A 451 -13.79 -0.27 6.37
N ARG A 452 -13.75 -0.63 5.08
CA ARG A 452 -12.71 -0.11 4.18
C ARG A 452 -13.25 1.17 3.56
N GLU A 453 -12.68 2.31 3.94
CA GLU A 453 -12.94 3.60 3.28
C GLU A 453 -12.53 3.52 1.80
N TRP A 454 -13.43 3.96 0.92
CA TRP A 454 -13.22 4.00 -0.52
C TRP A 454 -12.16 5.05 -0.87
N ASN A 455 -10.98 4.62 -1.36
CA ASN A 455 -9.93 5.51 -1.86
C ASN A 455 -9.97 5.57 -3.40
N PRO A 456 -10.49 6.65 -4.01
CA PRO A 456 -10.62 6.76 -5.46
C PRO A 456 -9.29 6.80 -6.22
N MET A 457 -8.14 7.00 -5.55
CA MET A 457 -6.82 7.01 -6.17
C MET A 457 -6.19 5.60 -6.33
N GLN A 458 -6.83 4.55 -5.83
CA GLN A 458 -6.37 3.14 -5.85
C GLN A 458 -7.30 2.20 -6.63
N ALA A 459 -8.35 2.70 -7.31
CA ALA A 459 -9.27 1.85 -8.05
C ALA A 459 -8.55 1.17 -9.23
N LYS A 460 -8.33 -0.14 -9.14
CA LYS A 460 -7.87 -0.97 -10.29
C LYS A 460 -8.82 -0.70 -11.47
N MET A 461 -8.28 -0.41 -12.66
CA MET A 461 -9.11 -0.25 -13.88
C MET A 461 -9.84 -1.55 -14.27
N ARG A 462 -9.33 -2.71 -13.84
CA ARG A 462 -9.92 -4.03 -14.06
C ARG A 462 -9.69 -4.91 -12.83
N PHE A 463 -10.73 -5.63 -12.42
CA PHE A 463 -10.60 -6.72 -11.46
C PHE A 463 -9.73 -7.85 -12.06
N ASP A 464 -9.08 -8.66 -11.22
CA ASP A 464 -8.35 -9.83 -11.73
C ASP A 464 -9.32 -10.92 -12.22
N ASP A 465 -8.81 -11.93 -12.92
CA ASP A 465 -9.67 -12.95 -13.54
C ASP A 465 -10.44 -13.78 -12.51
N ALA A 466 -9.92 -13.95 -11.30
CA ALA A 466 -10.60 -14.67 -10.22
C ALA A 466 -11.72 -13.80 -9.60
N GLU A 467 -11.45 -12.53 -9.36
CA GLU A 467 -12.44 -11.53 -8.94
C GLU A 467 -13.55 -11.41 -10.00
N ILE A 468 -13.19 -11.34 -11.28
CA ILE A 468 -14.12 -11.34 -12.42
C ILE A 468 -14.94 -12.64 -12.45
N ALA A 469 -14.28 -13.79 -12.36
CA ALA A 469 -14.95 -15.08 -12.35
C ALA A 469 -15.89 -15.21 -11.15
N ALA A 470 -15.52 -14.70 -9.98
CA ALA A 470 -16.37 -14.69 -8.79
C ALA A 470 -17.64 -13.86 -9.01
N VAL A 471 -17.50 -12.67 -9.62
CA VAL A 471 -18.65 -11.83 -10.02
C VAL A 471 -19.56 -12.59 -10.99
N TYR A 472 -18.99 -13.14 -12.07
CA TYR A 472 -19.79 -13.89 -13.06
C TYR A 472 -20.41 -15.17 -12.48
N ARG A 473 -19.71 -15.88 -11.58
CA ARG A 473 -20.26 -17.05 -10.88
C ARG A 473 -21.42 -16.65 -9.97
N ALA A 474 -21.30 -15.57 -9.19
CA ALA A 474 -22.43 -15.07 -8.40
C ALA A 474 -23.63 -14.71 -9.31
N ILE A 475 -23.38 -14.11 -10.48
CA ILE A 475 -24.43 -13.80 -11.46
C ILE A 475 -25.04 -15.07 -12.04
N PHE A 476 -24.26 -16.05 -12.47
CA PHE A 476 -24.78 -17.24 -13.16
C PHE A 476 -25.33 -18.31 -12.21
N GLU A 477 -24.80 -18.39 -10.99
CA GLU A 477 -25.17 -19.42 -10.00
C GLU A 477 -26.20 -18.93 -8.98
N ARG A 478 -26.53 -17.62 -8.90
CA ARG A 478 -27.65 -17.19 -8.04
C ARG A 478 -28.94 -17.86 -8.47
N ARG A 479 -29.80 -18.16 -7.51
CA ARG A 479 -31.09 -18.80 -7.72
C ARG A 479 -32.16 -18.07 -6.94
N ASP A 480 -33.37 -18.15 -7.46
CA ASP A 480 -34.55 -17.65 -6.79
C ASP A 480 -35.05 -18.70 -5.80
N MET A 481 -34.53 -18.63 -4.58
CA MET A 481 -34.70 -19.67 -3.56
C MET A 481 -36.08 -19.58 -2.89
N ARG A 482 -36.63 -20.75 -2.55
CA ARG A 482 -37.95 -20.90 -1.91
C ARG A 482 -37.96 -21.86 -0.73
N HIS A 483 -36.87 -22.60 -0.55
CA HIS A 483 -36.68 -23.54 0.54
C HIS A 483 -35.51 -23.04 1.37
N PHE A 484 -35.73 -22.85 2.68
CA PHE A 484 -34.76 -22.31 3.60
C PHE A 484 -34.60 -23.23 4.81
N LYS A 485 -33.41 -23.22 5.39
CA LYS A 485 -33.16 -23.83 6.69
C LYS A 485 -33.65 -22.88 7.79
N PRO A 486 -34.25 -23.39 8.88
CA PRO A 486 -34.47 -22.59 10.07
C PRO A 486 -33.16 -22.00 10.59
N GLY A 487 -33.20 -20.73 11.01
CA GLY A 487 -32.04 -20.03 11.56
C GLY A 487 -31.91 -18.62 10.98
N ASN A 488 -31.53 -17.69 11.85
CA ASN A 488 -31.34 -16.29 11.48
C ASN A 488 -30.05 -16.11 10.67
N VAL A 489 -29.96 -15.01 9.93
CA VAL A 489 -28.71 -14.61 9.29
C VAL A 489 -27.92 -13.77 10.29
N GLU A 490 -26.62 -14.03 10.40
CA GLU A 490 -25.73 -13.24 11.25
C GLU A 490 -25.89 -11.73 11.01
N ALA A 491 -26.02 -10.95 12.08
CA ALA A 491 -26.37 -9.53 11.99
C ALA A 491 -25.36 -8.72 11.17
N GLU A 492 -24.07 -9.03 11.29
CA GLU A 492 -23.02 -8.39 10.48
C GLU A 492 -23.10 -8.78 9.00
N THR A 493 -23.48 -10.02 8.70
CA THR A 493 -23.72 -10.46 7.31
C THR A 493 -24.91 -9.71 6.73
N LEU A 494 -26.03 -9.63 7.44
CA LEU A 494 -27.20 -8.85 7.01
C LEU A 494 -26.84 -7.37 6.76
N LYS A 495 -26.04 -6.75 7.64
CA LYS A 495 -25.53 -5.39 7.43
C LYS A 495 -24.68 -5.25 6.16
N ARG A 496 -23.81 -6.23 5.84
CA ARG A 496 -23.04 -6.23 4.58
C ARG A 496 -23.95 -6.29 3.35
N LEU A 497 -24.99 -7.12 3.39
CA LEU A 497 -25.96 -7.23 2.30
C LEU A 497 -26.75 -5.93 2.09
N LEU A 498 -27.24 -5.32 3.17
CA LEU A 498 -27.93 -4.03 3.11
C LEU A 498 -27.00 -2.90 2.63
N ARG A 499 -25.72 -2.94 3.00
CA ARG A 499 -24.72 -2.00 2.47
C ARG A 499 -24.50 -2.18 0.96
N ALA A 500 -24.48 -3.42 0.46
CA ALA A 500 -24.40 -3.68 -0.98
C ALA A 500 -25.60 -3.07 -1.72
N ALA A 501 -26.80 -3.15 -1.15
CA ALA A 501 -27.99 -2.47 -1.68
C ALA A 501 -27.81 -0.95 -1.72
N HIS A 502 -27.26 -0.36 -0.65
CA HIS A 502 -27.03 1.09 -0.54
C HIS A 502 -26.03 1.63 -1.58
N HIS A 503 -25.10 0.81 -2.04
CA HIS A 503 -24.15 1.14 -3.11
C HIS A 503 -24.69 0.94 -4.54
N ALA A 504 -25.95 0.56 -4.71
CA ALA A 504 -26.54 0.42 -6.03
C ALA A 504 -26.57 1.75 -6.79
N PRO A 505 -26.43 1.73 -8.13
CA PRO A 505 -26.67 2.91 -8.94
C PRO A 505 -28.13 3.35 -8.77
N SER A 506 -28.36 4.66 -8.73
CA SER A 506 -29.71 5.21 -8.73
C SER A 506 -29.81 6.41 -9.66
N VAL A 507 -30.93 6.50 -10.36
CA VAL A 507 -31.23 7.60 -11.25
C VAL A 507 -31.21 8.92 -10.49
N GLY A 508 -30.49 9.91 -11.02
CA GLY A 508 -30.29 11.20 -10.35
C GLY A 508 -29.72 11.10 -8.93
N PHE A 509 -29.05 9.98 -8.60
CA PHE A 509 -28.53 9.67 -7.27
C PHE A 509 -29.60 9.73 -6.15
N MET A 510 -30.85 9.42 -6.50
CA MET A 510 -32.02 9.55 -5.61
C MET A 510 -32.07 8.51 -4.48
N GLN A 511 -31.44 7.34 -4.65
CA GLN A 511 -31.54 6.20 -3.72
C GLN A 511 -33.00 5.93 -3.27
N PRO A 512 -33.92 5.59 -4.21
CA PRO A 512 -35.35 5.59 -3.94
C PRO A 512 -35.83 4.47 -3.01
N TRP A 513 -34.97 3.52 -2.63
CA TRP A 513 -35.34 2.36 -1.84
C TRP A 513 -35.47 2.67 -0.34
N ARG A 514 -36.44 2.00 0.29
CA ARG A 514 -36.54 1.74 1.73
C ARG A 514 -36.60 0.23 1.89
N ILE A 515 -35.78 -0.32 2.77
CA ILE A 515 -35.75 -1.75 3.06
C ILE A 515 -36.23 -1.90 4.49
N ILE A 516 -37.39 -2.52 4.68
CA ILE A 516 -38.02 -2.73 5.99
C ILE A 516 -37.68 -4.16 6.42
N HIS A 517 -37.00 -4.33 7.54
CA HIS A 517 -36.71 -5.63 8.12
C HIS A 517 -37.86 -6.07 9.01
N ILE A 518 -38.50 -7.19 8.68
CA ILE A 518 -39.67 -7.69 9.39
C ILE A 518 -39.21 -8.65 10.49
N THR A 519 -39.17 -8.13 11.71
CA THR A 519 -38.79 -8.90 12.91
C THR A 519 -39.98 -9.33 13.75
N ASP A 520 -41.17 -8.75 13.52
CA ASP A 520 -42.42 -9.12 14.21
C ASP A 520 -43.04 -10.38 13.57
N PRO A 521 -43.16 -11.50 14.31
CA PRO A 521 -43.76 -12.73 13.79
C PRO A 521 -45.23 -12.57 13.37
N ALA A 522 -46.02 -11.74 14.06
CA ALA A 522 -47.43 -11.55 13.72
C ALA A 522 -47.57 -10.80 12.39
N LEU A 523 -46.78 -9.74 12.20
CA LEU A 523 -46.68 -9.02 10.93
C LEU A 523 -46.18 -9.92 9.80
N ARG A 524 -45.20 -10.79 10.08
CA ARG A 524 -44.68 -11.77 9.11
C ARG A 524 -45.76 -12.73 8.62
N VAL A 525 -46.58 -13.27 9.53
CA VAL A 525 -47.73 -14.12 9.18
C VAL A 525 -48.77 -13.33 8.39
N ALA A 526 -49.09 -12.10 8.78
CA ALA A 526 -50.04 -11.26 8.05
C ALA A 526 -49.58 -11.01 6.61
N LEU A 527 -48.29 -10.72 6.39
CA LEU A 527 -47.72 -10.53 5.04
C LEU A 527 -47.75 -11.83 4.21
N HIS A 528 -47.47 -12.98 4.83
CA HIS A 528 -47.63 -14.29 4.20
C HIS A 528 -49.08 -14.52 3.75
N ASP A 529 -50.07 -14.18 4.57
CA ASP A 529 -51.48 -14.38 4.24
C ASP A 529 -51.93 -13.51 3.06
N VAL A 530 -51.36 -12.31 2.89
CA VAL A 530 -51.56 -11.49 1.68
C VAL A 530 -51.06 -12.24 0.45
N VAL A 531 -49.86 -12.81 0.53
CA VAL A 531 -49.25 -13.55 -0.59
C VAL A 531 -50.05 -14.81 -0.93
N GLU A 532 -50.53 -15.54 0.07
CA GLU A 532 -51.33 -16.76 -0.16
C GLU A 532 -52.71 -16.46 -0.78
N ARG A 533 -53.34 -15.33 -0.43
CA ARG A 533 -54.56 -14.88 -1.13
C ARG A 533 -54.28 -14.57 -2.60
N GLU A 534 -53.23 -13.80 -2.86
CA GLU A 534 -52.86 -13.44 -4.23
C GLU A 534 -52.45 -14.67 -5.05
N ARG A 535 -51.85 -15.68 -4.40
CA ARG A 535 -51.48 -16.96 -5.03
C ARG A 535 -52.69 -17.70 -5.56
N ARG A 536 -53.77 -17.76 -4.78
CA ARG A 536 -55.04 -18.36 -5.21
C ARG A 536 -55.69 -17.56 -6.34
N ALA A 537 -55.66 -16.23 -6.27
CA ALA A 537 -56.16 -15.36 -7.33
C ALA A 537 -55.38 -15.55 -8.64
N THR A 538 -54.05 -15.64 -8.56
CA THR A 538 -53.17 -15.90 -9.71
C THR A 538 -53.42 -17.28 -10.31
N ALA A 539 -53.59 -18.31 -9.47
CA ALA A 539 -53.93 -19.66 -9.94
C ALA A 539 -55.24 -19.68 -10.74
N ALA A 540 -56.26 -18.97 -10.26
CA ALA A 540 -57.53 -18.84 -10.97
C ALA A 540 -57.36 -18.10 -12.31
N ALA A 541 -56.51 -17.06 -12.36
CA ALA A 541 -56.22 -16.31 -13.59
C ALA A 541 -55.44 -17.12 -14.63
N LEU A 542 -54.67 -18.14 -14.21
CA LEU A 542 -53.90 -19.02 -15.10
C LEU A 542 -54.74 -20.11 -15.79
N GLY A 543 -56.03 -20.22 -15.47
CA GLY A 543 -56.95 -21.17 -16.10
C GLY A 543 -56.47 -22.63 -15.98
N GLU A 544 -56.30 -23.31 -17.11
CA GLU A 544 -55.94 -24.74 -17.18
C GLU A 544 -54.59 -25.07 -16.51
N ARG A 545 -53.69 -24.09 -16.35
CA ARG A 545 -52.39 -24.28 -15.65
C ARG A 545 -52.43 -23.91 -14.17
N GLY A 546 -53.60 -23.57 -13.62
CA GLY A 546 -53.76 -23.19 -12.21
C GLY A 546 -53.30 -24.28 -11.24
N ASP A 547 -53.64 -25.54 -11.49
CA ASP A 547 -53.26 -26.67 -10.64
C ASP A 547 -51.75 -26.98 -10.69
N GLU A 548 -51.10 -26.74 -11.83
CA GLU A 548 -49.64 -26.82 -11.93
C GLU A 548 -48.99 -25.71 -11.10
N PHE A 549 -49.53 -24.49 -11.16
CA PHE A 549 -49.02 -23.34 -10.41
C PHE A 549 -49.17 -23.54 -8.90
N MET A 550 -50.31 -24.08 -8.44
CA MET A 550 -50.54 -24.38 -7.02
C MET A 550 -49.63 -25.48 -6.47
N ARG A 551 -48.98 -26.28 -7.33
CA ARG A 551 -47.94 -27.23 -6.91
C ARG A 551 -46.56 -26.60 -6.81
N LEU A 552 -46.34 -25.43 -7.41
CA LEU A 552 -45.10 -24.69 -7.25
C LEU A 552 -45.04 -24.01 -5.89
N LYS A 553 -43.87 -24.10 -5.25
CA LYS A 553 -43.55 -23.29 -4.10
C LYS A 553 -43.13 -21.89 -4.55
N VAL A 554 -44.00 -20.90 -4.35
CA VAL A 554 -43.82 -19.54 -4.91
C VAL A 554 -43.25 -18.53 -3.91
N GLU A 555 -43.16 -18.89 -2.64
CA GLU A 555 -42.61 -18.05 -1.57
C GLU A 555 -41.82 -18.88 -0.52
N GLY A 556 -41.24 -18.21 0.47
CA GLY A 556 -40.55 -18.83 1.61
C GLY A 556 -40.55 -17.93 2.84
N ILE A 557 -41.61 -17.12 3.02
CA ILE A 557 -41.74 -16.02 3.98
C ILE A 557 -41.65 -16.52 5.40
N LEU A 558 -42.31 -17.65 5.70
CA LEU A 558 -42.34 -18.24 7.03
C LEU A 558 -41.08 -19.07 7.36
N GLU A 559 -40.34 -19.51 6.34
CA GLU A 559 -39.18 -20.40 6.51
C GLU A 559 -37.83 -19.69 6.48
N CYS A 560 -37.74 -18.55 5.79
CA CYS A 560 -36.48 -17.83 5.67
C CYS A 560 -36.01 -17.27 7.02
N GLY A 561 -34.70 -17.09 7.18
CA GLY A 561 -34.13 -16.48 8.38
C GLY A 561 -34.59 -15.04 8.52
N GLU A 562 -34.40 -14.25 7.48
CA GLU A 562 -34.74 -12.83 7.44
C GLU A 562 -35.76 -12.53 6.34
N LEU A 563 -36.78 -11.75 6.69
CA LEU A 563 -37.74 -11.20 5.75
C LEU A 563 -37.51 -9.69 5.61
N LEU A 564 -37.25 -9.25 4.38
CA LEU A 564 -37.10 -7.83 4.05
C LEU A 564 -38.20 -7.40 3.08
N VAL A 565 -38.78 -6.22 3.26
CA VAL A 565 -39.67 -5.60 2.26
C VAL A 565 -38.94 -4.44 1.61
N ALA A 566 -38.66 -4.57 0.32
CA ALA A 566 -38.07 -3.51 -0.49
C ALA A 566 -39.20 -2.66 -1.10
N ALA A 567 -39.16 -1.36 -0.82
CA ALA A 567 -40.18 -0.39 -1.22
C ALA A 567 -39.56 0.88 -1.80
N MET A 568 -40.28 1.53 -2.71
CA MET A 568 -39.96 2.89 -3.15
C MET A 568 -40.48 3.90 -2.13
N MET A 569 -39.65 4.87 -1.74
CA MET A 569 -39.99 5.96 -0.81
C MET A 569 -41.06 6.89 -1.38
N ASP A 570 -41.78 7.65 -0.57
CA ASP A 570 -42.67 8.74 -1.01
C ASP A 570 -41.89 9.95 -1.58
N GLY A 571 -42.61 10.94 -2.13
CA GLY A 571 -42.01 12.23 -2.52
C GLY A 571 -41.00 12.19 -3.67
N ARG A 572 -40.92 11.08 -4.43
CA ARG A 572 -39.95 10.88 -5.52
C ARG A 572 -40.08 11.91 -6.63
N ASP A 573 -41.25 12.54 -6.78
CA ASP A 573 -41.53 13.52 -7.85
C ASP A 573 -40.71 14.80 -7.73
N LYS A 574 -40.14 15.05 -6.53
CA LYS A 574 -39.15 16.12 -6.32
C LYS A 574 -37.84 15.87 -7.08
N HIS A 575 -37.54 14.62 -7.45
CA HIS A 575 -36.34 14.25 -8.17
C HIS A 575 -36.56 14.38 -9.69
N VAL A 576 -36.47 15.59 -10.21
CA VAL A 576 -36.67 15.89 -11.64
C VAL A 576 -35.56 15.28 -12.50
N PHE A 577 -34.30 15.38 -12.04
CA PHE A 577 -33.15 14.89 -12.80
C PHE A 577 -33.18 13.36 -12.91
N GLY A 578 -33.35 12.87 -14.14
CA GLY A 578 -33.40 11.46 -14.49
C GLY A 578 -34.78 10.78 -14.38
N ARG A 579 -35.77 11.36 -13.68
CA ARG A 579 -37.17 10.86 -13.73
C ARG A 579 -38.10 11.66 -14.65
N ARG A 580 -37.79 12.92 -14.98
CA ARG A 580 -38.70 13.78 -15.78
C ARG A 580 -39.17 13.11 -17.07
N THR A 581 -38.27 12.41 -17.76
CA THR A 581 -38.56 11.77 -19.05
C THR A 581 -39.01 10.32 -18.89
N LEU A 582 -38.56 9.64 -17.83
CA LEU A 582 -38.85 8.22 -17.54
C LEU A 582 -39.07 8.05 -16.03
N PRO A 583 -40.28 8.28 -15.52
CA PRO A 583 -40.58 8.24 -14.09
C PRO A 583 -40.24 6.91 -13.41
N GLU A 584 -40.32 5.81 -14.16
CA GLU A 584 -40.10 4.42 -13.74
C GLU A 584 -38.64 4.08 -13.46
N MET A 585 -37.70 5.02 -13.71
CA MET A 585 -36.30 4.82 -13.37
C MET A 585 -36.06 4.69 -11.85
N ASP A 586 -37.03 5.08 -11.02
CA ASP A 586 -37.05 4.76 -9.60
C ASP A 586 -37.19 3.25 -9.35
N LEU A 587 -38.08 2.58 -10.08
CA LEU A 587 -38.28 1.13 -10.06
C LEU A 587 -37.03 0.40 -10.58
N ALA A 588 -36.41 0.90 -11.65
CA ALA A 588 -35.14 0.35 -12.15
C ALA A 588 -34.02 0.46 -11.09
N SER A 589 -33.95 1.59 -10.38
CA SER A 589 -32.94 1.82 -9.34
C SER A 589 -33.10 0.87 -8.15
N ILE A 590 -34.33 0.64 -7.67
CA ILE A 590 -34.57 -0.33 -6.59
C ILE A 590 -34.33 -1.78 -7.06
N ALA A 591 -34.61 -2.11 -8.32
CA ALA A 591 -34.27 -3.43 -8.87
C ALA A 591 -32.74 -3.68 -8.84
N CYS A 592 -31.91 -2.66 -9.13
CA CYS A 592 -30.46 -2.74 -8.95
C CYS A 592 -30.05 -2.98 -7.48
N ALA A 593 -30.68 -2.28 -6.53
CA ALA A 593 -30.44 -2.48 -5.11
C ALA A 593 -30.78 -3.90 -4.65
N ILE A 594 -31.91 -4.45 -5.10
CA ILE A 594 -32.30 -5.84 -4.81
C ILE A 594 -31.32 -6.83 -5.44
N GLN A 595 -30.91 -6.60 -6.70
CA GLN A 595 -29.93 -7.45 -7.38
C GLN A 595 -28.58 -7.46 -6.66
N ASN A 596 -28.13 -6.32 -6.11
CA ASN A 596 -26.90 -6.27 -5.29
C ASN A 596 -27.02 -7.13 -4.03
N ILE A 597 -28.16 -7.09 -3.32
CA ILE A 597 -28.42 -7.99 -2.18
C ILE A 597 -28.33 -9.44 -2.64
N TRP A 598 -28.95 -9.79 -3.78
CA TRP A 598 -28.96 -11.16 -4.30
C TRP A 598 -27.57 -11.70 -4.60
N LEU A 599 -26.74 -10.89 -5.27
CA LEU A 599 -25.38 -11.26 -5.64
C LEU A 599 -24.49 -11.40 -4.40
N ALA A 600 -24.61 -10.46 -3.46
CA ALA A 600 -23.87 -10.51 -2.20
C ALA A 600 -24.31 -11.71 -1.36
N ALA A 601 -25.62 -12.00 -1.27
CA ALA A 601 -26.14 -13.17 -0.56
C ALA A 601 -25.59 -14.46 -1.18
N ARG A 602 -25.61 -14.59 -2.52
CA ARG A 602 -25.05 -15.75 -3.21
C ARG A 602 -23.56 -15.92 -2.93
N ALA A 603 -22.79 -14.83 -2.92
CA ALA A 603 -21.37 -14.84 -2.61
C ALA A 603 -21.07 -15.24 -1.16
N GLU A 604 -21.95 -14.88 -0.21
CA GLU A 604 -21.88 -15.27 1.21
C GLU A 604 -22.49 -16.66 1.47
N GLY A 605 -22.93 -17.38 0.44
CA GLY A 605 -23.51 -18.73 0.57
C GLY A 605 -24.96 -18.76 1.06
N LEU A 606 -25.65 -17.63 1.10
CA LEU A 606 -27.06 -17.51 1.47
C LEU A 606 -27.98 -17.63 0.27
N GLY A 607 -29.13 -18.25 0.48
CA GLY A 607 -30.24 -18.21 -0.47
C GLY A 607 -31.01 -16.90 -0.34
N MET A 608 -31.49 -16.38 -1.47
CA MET A 608 -32.48 -15.31 -1.48
C MET A 608 -33.60 -15.64 -2.46
N GLY A 609 -34.83 -15.31 -2.08
CA GLY A 609 -36.02 -15.43 -2.89
C GLY A 609 -36.75 -14.11 -3.04
N TRP A 610 -37.18 -13.77 -4.26
CA TRP A 610 -38.04 -12.61 -4.52
C TRP A 610 -39.50 -13.03 -4.60
N VAL A 611 -40.33 -12.49 -3.72
CA VAL A 611 -41.79 -12.60 -3.78
C VAL A 611 -42.38 -11.27 -4.23
N SER A 612 -43.15 -11.29 -5.32
CA SER A 612 -43.84 -10.11 -5.90
C SER A 612 -45.34 -10.33 -6.04
N LEU A 613 -45.85 -11.38 -5.41
CA LEU A 613 -47.22 -11.85 -5.60
C LEU A 613 -48.04 -11.45 -4.37
N PHE A 614 -48.44 -10.18 -4.31
CA PHE A 614 -49.19 -9.60 -3.21
C PHE A 614 -49.99 -8.37 -3.66
N ASP A 615 -51.08 -8.07 -2.94
CA ASP A 615 -51.78 -6.80 -3.08
C ASP A 615 -50.93 -5.66 -2.50
N VAL A 616 -50.63 -4.66 -3.34
CA VAL A 616 -49.76 -3.54 -3.00
C VAL A 616 -50.35 -2.66 -1.89
N ASP A 617 -51.65 -2.39 -1.93
CA ASP A 617 -52.31 -1.49 -0.99
C ASP A 617 -52.49 -2.14 0.39
N GLU A 618 -52.74 -3.44 0.42
CA GLU A 618 -52.79 -4.20 1.66
C GLU A 618 -51.43 -4.22 2.36
N VAL A 619 -50.34 -4.50 1.63
CA VAL A 619 -48.98 -4.45 2.19
C VAL A 619 -48.63 -3.05 2.68
N ARG A 620 -49.02 -1.99 1.96
CA ARG A 620 -48.82 -0.60 2.41
C ARG A 620 -49.52 -0.32 3.74
N ARG A 621 -50.75 -0.79 3.91
CA ARG A 621 -51.50 -0.63 5.17
C ARG A 621 -50.83 -1.39 6.31
N LEU A 622 -50.47 -2.66 6.08
CA LEU A 622 -49.80 -3.49 7.09
C LEU A 622 -48.49 -2.88 7.57
N LEU A 623 -47.71 -2.30 6.66
CA LEU A 623 -46.41 -1.68 6.94
C LEU A 623 -46.49 -0.19 7.27
N GLN A 624 -47.70 0.38 7.37
CA GLN A 624 -47.94 1.79 7.67
C GLN A 624 -47.15 2.74 6.75
N MET A 625 -47.09 2.40 5.46
CA MET A 625 -46.30 3.14 4.50
C MET A 625 -46.93 4.51 4.17
N PRO A 626 -46.13 5.57 4.01
CA PRO A 626 -46.65 6.89 3.68
C PRO A 626 -47.31 6.92 2.30
N GLU A 627 -48.13 7.95 2.05
CA GLU A 627 -48.74 8.20 0.75
C GLU A 627 -47.67 8.34 -0.34
N GLY A 628 -47.91 7.80 -1.54
CA GLY A 628 -46.91 7.75 -2.62
C GLY A 628 -45.76 6.72 -2.47
N ALA A 629 -45.52 6.11 -1.30
CA ALA A 629 -44.58 4.99 -1.18
C ALA A 629 -45.17 3.69 -1.76
N LYS A 630 -44.35 2.78 -2.30
CA LYS A 630 -44.84 1.57 -2.97
C LYS A 630 -43.97 0.34 -2.70
N PRO A 631 -44.48 -0.74 -2.10
CA PRO A 631 -43.74 -2.00 -1.97
C PRO A 631 -43.49 -2.59 -3.37
N VAL A 632 -42.30 -3.14 -3.57
CA VAL A 632 -41.84 -3.71 -4.85
C VAL A 632 -41.56 -5.20 -4.71
N ALA A 633 -40.99 -5.62 -3.58
CA ALA A 633 -40.64 -7.01 -3.34
C ALA A 633 -40.63 -7.35 -1.86
N MET A 634 -41.00 -8.58 -1.53
CA MET A 634 -40.62 -9.22 -0.27
C MET A 634 -39.46 -10.17 -0.54
N LEU A 635 -38.34 -9.95 0.12
CA LEU A 635 -37.11 -10.71 -0.04
C LEU A 635 -36.98 -11.70 1.11
N CYS A 636 -37.07 -12.98 0.80
CA CYS A 636 -36.81 -14.08 1.73
C CYS A 636 -35.32 -14.37 1.71
N LEU A 637 -34.61 -14.23 2.82
CA LEU A 637 -33.17 -14.42 2.91
C LEU A 637 -32.83 -15.44 4.00
N GLY A 638 -31.93 -16.38 3.73
CA GLY A 638 -31.52 -17.34 4.76
C GLY A 638 -30.59 -18.44 4.28
N HIS A 639 -30.23 -19.32 5.20
CA HIS A 639 -29.45 -20.52 4.89
C HIS A 639 -30.26 -21.50 4.05
N VAL A 640 -29.60 -22.26 3.18
CA VAL A 640 -30.21 -23.28 2.32
C VAL A 640 -29.42 -24.58 2.42
N GLU A 641 -30.08 -25.72 2.20
CA GLU A 641 -29.38 -27.02 2.11
C GLU A 641 -28.50 -27.09 0.87
N ALA A 642 -29.07 -26.71 -0.26
CA ALA A 642 -28.40 -26.63 -1.54
C ALA A 642 -29.06 -25.55 -2.40
N PHE A 643 -28.31 -25.03 -3.35
CA PHE A 643 -28.86 -24.18 -4.40
C PHE A 643 -29.44 -25.05 -5.52
N TYR A 644 -30.52 -24.62 -6.16
CA TYR A 644 -31.06 -25.32 -7.32
C TYR A 644 -30.03 -25.37 -8.45
N GLU A 645 -29.88 -26.50 -9.12
CA GLU A 645 -28.94 -26.63 -10.24
C GLU A 645 -29.25 -25.64 -11.38
N ARG A 646 -30.54 -25.43 -11.66
CA ARG A 646 -31.07 -24.48 -12.65
C ARG A 646 -32.27 -23.71 -12.09
N PRO A 647 -32.75 -22.62 -12.72
CA PRO A 647 -33.94 -21.91 -12.26
C PRO A 647 -35.13 -22.85 -12.07
N MET A 648 -35.88 -22.70 -10.97
CA MET A 648 -36.97 -23.62 -10.62
C MET A 648 -38.03 -23.70 -11.71
N LEU A 649 -38.41 -22.56 -12.32
CA LEU A 649 -39.37 -22.55 -13.43
C LEU A 649 -38.85 -23.29 -14.67
N GLU A 650 -37.54 -23.29 -14.90
CA GLU A 650 -36.93 -24.06 -15.99
C GLU A 650 -36.91 -25.56 -15.67
N ALA A 651 -36.55 -25.92 -14.45
CA ALA A 651 -36.59 -27.31 -14.00
C ALA A 651 -38.02 -27.90 -14.06
N GLN A 652 -39.03 -27.08 -13.83
CA GLN A 652 -40.45 -27.46 -13.82
C GLN A 652 -41.13 -27.26 -15.18
N GLY A 653 -40.40 -26.92 -16.25
CA GLY A 653 -40.94 -26.81 -17.60
C GLY A 653 -41.87 -25.60 -17.84
N TRP A 654 -41.83 -24.59 -16.98
CA TRP A 654 -42.65 -23.38 -17.12
C TRP A 654 -42.11 -22.38 -18.14
N ALA A 655 -40.79 -22.23 -18.22
CA ALA A 655 -40.10 -21.37 -19.17
C ALA A 655 -38.64 -21.79 -19.30
N SER A 656 -37.99 -21.46 -20.41
CA SER A 656 -36.55 -21.65 -20.60
C SER A 656 -35.86 -20.33 -20.92
N ARG A 657 -34.55 -20.25 -20.63
CA ARG A 657 -33.75 -19.11 -21.02
C ARG A 657 -33.68 -19.02 -22.55
N VAL A 658 -34.06 -17.87 -23.09
CA VAL A 658 -33.90 -17.59 -24.52
C VAL A 658 -32.41 -17.34 -24.86
N PRO A 659 -31.95 -17.69 -26.08
CA PRO A 659 -30.60 -17.37 -26.53
C PRO A 659 -30.30 -15.87 -26.47
N LEU A 660 -29.04 -15.50 -26.21
CA LEU A 660 -28.61 -14.10 -26.07
C LEU A 660 -28.94 -13.27 -27.32
N GLU A 661 -28.81 -13.91 -28.48
CA GLU A 661 -29.01 -13.32 -29.81
C GLU A 661 -30.47 -12.89 -30.04
N ARG A 662 -31.42 -13.45 -29.27
CA ARG A 662 -32.83 -13.01 -29.30
C ARG A 662 -33.11 -11.79 -28.41
N CYS A 663 -32.14 -11.38 -27.59
CA CYS A 663 -32.27 -10.26 -26.66
C CYS A 663 -31.32 -9.09 -26.99
N VAL A 664 -30.31 -9.31 -27.84
CA VAL A 664 -29.29 -8.31 -28.19
C VAL A 664 -29.36 -8.04 -29.69
N PHE A 665 -29.69 -6.79 -30.04
CA PHE A 665 -29.78 -6.35 -31.43
C PHE A 665 -28.72 -5.29 -31.73
N GLU A 666 -28.23 -5.26 -32.97
CA GLU A 666 -27.28 -4.24 -33.42
C GLU A 666 -28.03 -3.08 -34.10
N ASN A 667 -27.87 -1.87 -33.56
CA ASN A 667 -28.43 -0.59 -34.02
C ASN A 667 -29.97 -0.45 -34.00
N VAL A 668 -30.72 -1.49 -34.38
CA VAL A 668 -32.19 -1.46 -34.48
C VAL A 668 -32.80 -2.76 -33.95
N TRP A 669 -33.99 -2.67 -33.35
CA TRP A 669 -34.79 -3.83 -32.99
C TRP A 669 -35.35 -4.46 -34.27
N ARG A 670 -34.77 -5.56 -34.72
CA ARG A 670 -35.29 -6.33 -35.86
C ARG A 670 -36.43 -7.22 -35.38
N SER A 671 -37.52 -7.27 -36.14
CA SER A 671 -38.75 -7.99 -35.81
C SER A 671 -38.78 -9.42 -36.35
N ASP A 672 -37.63 -9.95 -36.75
CA ASP A 672 -37.43 -11.30 -37.29
C ASP A 672 -37.70 -12.40 -36.26
#